data_AF-A0A6A7KDG7-F1
#
_entry.id   AF-A0A6A7KDG7-F1
#
_cell.length_a   1.000
_cell.length_b   1.000
_cell.length_c   1.000
_cell.angle_alpha   90.00
_cell.angle_beta   90.00
_cell.angle_gamma   90.00
#
_symmetry.space_group_name_H-M   'P 1'
#
loop_
_entity.id
_entity.type
_entity.pdbx_description
1 polymer ?
#
loop_
_entity_poly.entity_id
_entity_poly.type
_entity_poly.pdbx_seq_one_letter_code
_entity_poly.pdbx_strand_id
1 'polypeptide(L)'
;MLVESNSKYLLKKARAKAKMIEYNVPEELHIKVEKTAEDLFLIAVAAIGNMSVDILSKEKGIEEITNKYKSVLEFSSKYFDSYLNAQLDEGADDYYLLLGAVAYFLCDYIGSSKVLINKLDIRYLNLGANSIENALAALLQDKFERCKVVSLHKEYNYYLELLQREFQVFFKTGKYPSDYNIKAFRKMIYGGGTDLELLLVDAFCAIYYLKTYNSAINLLPKYTRLNIKILHDVVFNGCLIKELWPSQKQLGEKGIFAGKSGVIQMPTSSGKTKSISIIIASAFLSERTSLGIVVAPFRALCREISNDLENDFKFNKNVHIDELSDVLQKEELSIDKYSANEKAVIIATPEKLIYLLRQRTDLIEKIGLIVFDEGHLFDEPGRGIVYELLISTIKEYLPLDIQKILISAIIPNAKELNDWLNGESGIVISDNTIKSTEKTIAFTDWSKSEQKSFGYLYFINPENPEEEEFYVPRLIPITELGKLSNERKIRIFPEVDFKKSKVLNNDIAIYYGLTLCKNGGVVIFCGKKDTANSILKRILVLESRGYNIGSLLENASLEEVGRISKLIEENYGKENDYFLSANRAAFVHHSGISNGIKIAIESAMKKGYINFLICTSTLAQGVNLPIRYLVISNMYQGKDQIRVRDFQNLIGRAGRSGLFTEGSILLTETFVYNKRNSYYSKAGYKWREYKHFIDNNNSEACSSRILFLVKPCTFKNNYTLDMKKIINSYYSTNDLFPQKYKNYLQKIKIEHPQLYNDIKFVIDQTLSSLGAIESFLMSYLQENTWVECEDRIHSVLKNTLAYHLATLEEKESLIEIFDVIGKYCIENVRDTYERYVYSRSLLSVKKMLYIQSWVNENLDEIIVCDSTDMLLSYVFMVIEKVYDNKIVNNIEFVECILNIGLMWKNGNSYFDILTYSQKEEFQILKRGKLRNFDLDDIIKICDSVLSYDSTVIISAIGEVVSSKVEELHQINKVFRQLNNELKYGLEYGTAIILYDLGFSDRVISQKISEFFTSNKINIFSKENAKKQLIKHYDFIEQILDDYPSVFKDRLFNLL
;
A
#
# COMPACT_ATOMS: atom_id res chain seq x y z
N MET A 1 -21.64 -6.06 -34.11
CA MET A 1 -20.63 -5.22 -34.80
C MET A 1 -19.27 -5.78 -34.48
N LEU A 2 -18.51 -6.22 -35.48
CA LEU A 2 -17.14 -6.69 -35.28
C LEU A 2 -16.18 -5.53 -35.56
N VAL A 3 -15.28 -5.25 -34.63
CA VAL A 3 -14.20 -4.27 -34.82
C VAL A 3 -13.14 -4.90 -35.73
N GLU A 4 -13.08 -4.46 -36.98
CA GLU A 4 -12.17 -4.99 -37.99
C GLU A 4 -10.74 -4.42 -37.87
N SER A 5 -9.79 -5.01 -38.60
CA SER A 5 -8.37 -4.64 -38.57
C SER A 5 -8.13 -3.17 -38.93
N ASN A 6 -8.88 -2.63 -39.90
CA ASN A 6 -8.78 -1.21 -40.29
C ASN A 6 -9.23 -0.28 -39.16
N SER A 7 -10.33 -0.62 -38.47
CA SER A 7 -10.82 0.17 -37.33
C SER A 7 -9.80 0.22 -36.19
N LYS A 8 -9.15 -0.93 -35.92
CA LYS A 8 -8.05 -0.99 -34.96
C LYS A 8 -6.87 -0.11 -35.39
N TYR A 9 -6.48 -0.15 -36.66
CA TYR A 9 -5.38 0.68 -37.19
C TYR A 9 -5.64 2.19 -37.03
N LEU A 10 -6.86 2.66 -37.36
CA LEU A 10 -7.23 4.07 -37.20
C LEU A 10 -7.20 4.51 -35.73
N LEU A 11 -7.70 3.68 -34.81
CA LEU A 11 -7.61 3.95 -33.38
C LEU A 11 -6.15 4.02 -32.90
N LYS A 12 -5.25 3.16 -33.42
CA LYS A 12 -3.81 3.21 -33.09
C LYS A 12 -3.19 4.57 -33.47
N LYS A 13 -3.57 5.14 -34.61
CA LYS A 13 -3.09 6.46 -35.06
C LYS A 13 -3.61 7.59 -34.19
N ALA A 14 -4.91 7.59 -33.88
CA ALA A 14 -5.50 8.57 -32.97
C ALA A 14 -4.84 8.52 -31.58
N ARG A 15 -4.65 7.30 -31.02
CA ARG A 15 -3.94 7.09 -29.75
C ARG A 15 -2.51 7.59 -29.79
N ALA A 16 -1.76 7.29 -30.85
CA ALA A 16 -0.40 7.76 -31.01
C ALA A 16 -0.34 9.30 -31.05
N LYS A 17 -1.22 9.97 -31.81
CA LYS A 17 -1.27 11.45 -31.84
C LYS A 17 -1.65 12.04 -30.47
N ALA A 18 -2.67 11.49 -29.81
CA ALA A 18 -3.06 11.91 -28.45
C ALA A 18 -1.87 11.83 -27.47
N LYS A 19 -1.12 10.73 -27.53
CA LYS A 19 0.06 10.53 -26.68
C LYS A 19 1.24 11.44 -27.10
N MET A 20 1.36 11.84 -28.36
CA MET A 20 2.36 12.86 -28.75
C MET A 20 2.08 14.22 -28.10
N ILE A 21 0.80 14.64 -28.04
CA ILE A 21 0.37 15.85 -27.34
C ILE A 21 0.59 15.71 -25.83
N GLU A 22 0.09 14.62 -25.23
CA GLU A 22 0.22 14.34 -23.80
C GLU A 22 1.69 14.34 -23.35
N TYR A 23 2.59 13.75 -24.15
CA TYR A 23 4.01 13.61 -23.81
C TYR A 23 4.87 14.80 -24.29
N ASN A 24 4.23 15.90 -24.72
CA ASN A 24 4.88 17.15 -25.12
C ASN A 24 5.88 16.99 -26.28
N VAL A 25 5.57 16.12 -27.24
CA VAL A 25 6.32 16.04 -28.49
C VAL A 25 6.04 17.33 -29.29
N PRO A 26 7.05 18.02 -29.85
CA PRO A 26 6.82 19.21 -30.67
C PRO A 26 5.89 18.95 -31.85
N GLU A 27 4.96 19.88 -32.12
CA GLU A 27 3.90 19.73 -33.15
C GLU A 27 4.47 19.45 -34.54
N GLU A 28 5.61 20.05 -34.89
CA GLU A 28 6.29 19.82 -36.16
C GLU A 28 6.76 18.37 -36.34
N LEU A 29 6.88 17.61 -35.24
CA LEU A 29 7.24 16.20 -35.26
C LEU A 29 6.03 15.27 -35.21
N HIS A 30 4.80 15.78 -35.14
CA HIS A 30 3.58 14.97 -35.00
C HIS A 30 3.31 14.10 -36.22
N ILE A 31 2.68 12.95 -35.97
CA ILE A 31 2.15 12.11 -37.04
C ILE A 31 0.84 12.69 -37.57
N LYS A 32 0.55 12.45 -38.86
CA LYS A 32 -0.77 12.73 -39.42
C LYS A 32 -1.72 11.58 -39.06
N VAL A 33 -2.96 11.94 -38.70
CA VAL A 33 -4.08 11.01 -38.51
C VAL A 33 -5.00 11.13 -39.72
N GLU A 34 -5.42 9.99 -40.25
CA GLU A 34 -6.29 9.90 -41.41
C GLU A 34 -7.70 10.41 -41.09
N LYS A 35 -8.34 11.17 -42.00
CA LYS A 35 -9.72 11.68 -41.81
C LYS A 35 -10.74 10.56 -41.55
N THR A 36 -10.53 9.38 -42.13
CA THR A 36 -11.38 8.19 -41.91
C THR A 36 -11.39 7.72 -40.45
N ALA A 37 -10.52 8.23 -39.57
CA ALA A 37 -10.64 7.99 -38.13
C ALA A 37 -11.97 8.55 -37.56
N GLU A 38 -12.59 9.54 -38.23
CA GLU A 38 -13.95 10.00 -37.94
C GLU A 38 -14.99 8.89 -38.13
N ASP A 39 -14.80 7.96 -39.07
CA ASP A 39 -15.77 6.88 -39.34
C ASP A 39 -15.95 5.92 -38.14
N LEU A 40 -14.98 5.87 -37.22
CA LEU A 40 -15.06 5.11 -35.97
C LEU A 40 -16.18 5.62 -35.05
N PHE A 41 -16.54 6.90 -35.20
CA PHE A 41 -17.60 7.54 -34.45
C PHE A 41 -18.93 6.80 -34.55
N LEU A 42 -19.31 6.37 -35.75
CA LEU A 42 -20.56 5.64 -36.00
C LEU A 42 -20.59 4.29 -35.27
N ILE A 43 -19.47 3.57 -35.27
CA ILE A 43 -19.34 2.29 -34.56
C ILE A 43 -19.51 2.53 -33.05
N ALA A 44 -18.89 3.59 -32.54
CA ALA A 44 -18.90 3.93 -31.12
C ALA A 44 -20.30 4.35 -30.63
N VAL A 45 -20.98 5.21 -31.37
CA VAL A 45 -22.37 5.63 -31.09
C VAL A 45 -23.33 4.44 -31.16
N ALA A 46 -23.21 3.60 -32.19
CA ALA A 46 -24.08 2.45 -32.32
C ALA A 46 -23.88 1.42 -31.19
N ALA A 47 -22.67 1.29 -30.64
CA ALA A 47 -22.42 0.45 -29.48
C ALA A 47 -23.18 0.96 -28.23
N ILE A 48 -23.12 2.27 -27.97
CA ILE A 48 -23.86 2.92 -26.87
C ILE A 48 -25.36 2.72 -27.04
N GLY A 49 -25.90 3.03 -28.23
CA GLY A 49 -27.33 2.90 -28.52
C GLY A 49 -27.81 1.46 -28.34
N ASN A 50 -27.16 0.48 -28.98
CA ASN A 50 -27.56 -0.92 -28.92
C ASN A 50 -27.55 -1.48 -27.49
N MET A 51 -26.50 -1.20 -26.70
CA MET A 51 -26.46 -1.65 -25.31
C MET A 51 -27.56 -0.99 -24.47
N SER A 52 -27.79 0.31 -24.68
CA SER A 52 -28.84 1.04 -23.96
C SER A 52 -30.23 0.43 -24.22
N VAL A 53 -30.52 0.08 -25.47
CA VAL A 53 -31.77 -0.59 -25.85
C VAL A 53 -31.89 -1.97 -25.20
N ASP A 54 -30.84 -2.79 -25.24
CA ASP A 54 -30.82 -4.13 -24.63
C ASP A 54 -30.99 -4.08 -23.10
N ILE A 55 -30.39 -3.10 -22.41
CA ILE A 55 -30.59 -2.88 -20.97
C ILE A 55 -32.07 -2.57 -20.67
N LEU A 56 -32.70 -1.75 -21.51
CA LEU A 56 -34.07 -1.31 -21.32
C LEU A 56 -35.11 -2.35 -21.72
N SER A 57 -34.78 -3.29 -22.61
CA SER A 57 -35.66 -4.41 -22.98
C SER A 57 -35.87 -5.36 -21.81
N LYS A 58 -34.86 -5.49 -20.93
CA LYS A 58 -34.84 -6.42 -19.78
C LYS A 58 -35.10 -7.88 -20.17
N GLU A 59 -34.89 -8.25 -21.44
CA GLU A 59 -35.09 -9.61 -21.93
C GLU A 59 -33.99 -10.57 -21.46
N LYS A 60 -32.80 -10.04 -21.20
CA LYS A 60 -31.60 -10.75 -20.74
C LYS A 60 -31.09 -10.16 -19.43
N GLY A 61 -30.32 -10.94 -18.68
CA GLY A 61 -29.65 -10.46 -17.47
C GLY A 61 -28.63 -9.36 -17.80
N ILE A 62 -28.47 -8.37 -16.91
CA ILE A 62 -27.54 -7.24 -17.12
C ILE A 62 -26.12 -7.74 -17.39
N GLU A 63 -25.67 -8.77 -16.67
CA GLU A 63 -24.33 -9.36 -16.86
C GLU A 63 -24.13 -9.96 -18.25
N GLU A 64 -25.14 -10.63 -18.80
CA GLU A 64 -25.11 -11.18 -20.16
C GLU A 64 -25.00 -10.06 -21.20
N ILE A 65 -25.75 -8.97 -21.00
CA ILE A 65 -25.73 -7.79 -21.87
C ILE A 65 -24.36 -7.12 -21.80
N THR A 66 -23.83 -6.86 -20.60
CA THR A 66 -22.51 -6.26 -20.43
C THR A 66 -21.44 -7.09 -21.15
N ASN A 67 -21.42 -8.42 -20.96
CA ASN A 67 -20.45 -9.30 -21.60
C ASN A 67 -20.55 -9.30 -23.14
N LYS A 68 -21.76 -9.18 -23.70
CA LYS A 68 -21.99 -9.11 -25.16
C LYS A 68 -21.35 -7.87 -25.79
N TYR A 69 -21.39 -6.70 -25.11
CA TYR A 69 -20.94 -5.42 -25.66
C TYR A 69 -19.58 -4.95 -25.15
N LYS A 70 -19.02 -5.58 -24.11
CA LYS A 70 -17.81 -5.15 -23.40
C LYS A 70 -16.66 -4.74 -24.32
N SER A 71 -16.25 -5.62 -25.24
CA SER A 71 -15.09 -5.37 -26.12
C SER A 71 -15.30 -4.18 -27.07
N VAL A 72 -16.52 -4.00 -27.59
CA VAL A 72 -16.85 -2.89 -28.50
C VAL A 72 -16.96 -1.58 -27.73
N LEU A 73 -17.48 -1.59 -26.50
CA LEU A 73 -17.52 -0.40 -25.65
C LEU A 73 -16.15 -0.01 -25.09
N GLU A 74 -15.28 -0.98 -24.79
CA GLU A 74 -13.88 -0.70 -24.49
C GLU A 74 -13.16 -0.07 -25.69
N PHE A 75 -13.41 -0.54 -26.91
CA PHE A 75 -12.92 0.12 -28.12
C PHE A 75 -13.47 1.55 -28.26
N SER A 76 -14.78 1.71 -28.04
CA SER A 76 -15.49 2.99 -28.21
C SER A 76 -15.04 4.04 -27.20
N SER A 77 -14.92 3.66 -25.93
CA SER A 77 -14.42 4.53 -24.85
C SER A 77 -12.99 5.00 -25.12
N LYS A 78 -12.09 4.09 -25.54
CA LYS A 78 -10.73 4.46 -25.97
C LYS A 78 -10.73 5.40 -27.16
N TYR A 79 -11.63 5.21 -28.12
CA TYR A 79 -11.78 6.10 -29.26
C TYR A 79 -12.18 7.51 -28.81
N PHE A 80 -13.25 7.66 -28.02
CA PHE A 80 -13.70 8.97 -27.52
C PHE A 80 -12.59 9.70 -26.75
N ASP A 81 -11.93 9.02 -25.81
CA ASP A 81 -10.85 9.61 -25.01
C ASP A 81 -9.65 10.00 -25.90
N SER A 82 -9.23 9.13 -26.81
CA SER A 82 -8.07 9.38 -27.68
C SER A 82 -8.35 10.44 -28.75
N TYR A 83 -9.54 10.47 -29.33
CA TYR A 83 -9.90 11.43 -30.37
C TYR A 83 -9.96 12.84 -29.82
N LEU A 84 -10.57 13.00 -28.63
CA LEU A 84 -10.55 14.25 -27.86
C LEU A 84 -9.12 14.70 -27.55
N ASN A 85 -8.31 13.82 -26.94
CA ASN A 85 -6.94 14.17 -26.55
C ASN A 85 -5.99 14.37 -27.76
N ALA A 86 -6.36 13.89 -28.95
CA ALA A 86 -5.62 14.12 -30.20
C ALA A 86 -5.92 15.47 -30.87
N GLN A 87 -6.86 16.26 -30.31
CA GLN A 87 -7.30 17.57 -30.83
C GLN A 87 -7.58 17.49 -32.34
N LEU A 88 -8.45 16.54 -32.73
CA LEU A 88 -8.78 16.27 -34.13
C LEU A 88 -10.01 17.03 -34.63
N ASP A 89 -10.86 17.50 -33.71
CA ASP A 89 -12.06 18.27 -34.04
C ASP A 89 -12.18 19.47 -33.08
N GLU A 90 -12.15 20.69 -33.62
CA GLU A 90 -12.24 21.92 -32.84
C GLU A 90 -13.71 22.28 -32.60
N GLY A 91 -14.17 22.21 -31.34
CA GLY A 91 -15.48 22.72 -30.93
C GLY A 91 -16.56 21.68 -30.61
N ALA A 92 -16.24 20.38 -30.65
CA ALA A 92 -17.14 19.28 -30.27
C ALA A 92 -16.71 18.55 -28.98
N ASP A 93 -15.76 19.09 -28.21
CA ASP A 93 -15.17 18.45 -27.03
C ASP A 93 -16.21 17.95 -26.02
N ASP A 94 -17.23 18.77 -25.74
CA ASP A 94 -18.29 18.45 -24.78
C ASP A 94 -19.06 17.19 -25.18
N TYR A 95 -19.22 16.99 -26.48
CA TYR A 95 -19.92 15.88 -27.08
C TYR A 95 -19.13 14.57 -26.92
N TYR A 96 -17.81 14.59 -27.23
CA TYR A 96 -16.92 13.45 -27.03
C TYR A 96 -16.74 13.10 -25.55
N LEU A 97 -16.68 14.11 -24.66
CA LEU A 97 -16.61 13.93 -23.22
C LEU A 97 -17.85 13.20 -22.67
N LEU A 98 -19.06 13.62 -23.08
CA LEU A 98 -20.30 13.01 -22.63
C LEU A 98 -20.41 11.55 -23.12
N LEU A 99 -20.22 11.30 -24.42
CA LEU A 99 -20.33 9.95 -24.98
C LEU A 99 -19.22 9.02 -24.49
N GLY A 100 -18.00 9.52 -24.32
CA GLY A 100 -16.90 8.77 -23.70
C GLY A 100 -17.24 8.37 -22.26
N ALA A 101 -17.82 9.28 -21.48
CA ALA A 101 -18.26 8.98 -20.11
C ALA A 101 -19.39 7.93 -20.08
N VAL A 102 -20.35 8.00 -21.01
CA VAL A 102 -21.40 7.00 -21.18
C VAL A 102 -20.81 5.64 -21.52
N ALA A 103 -19.90 5.59 -22.51
CA ALA A 103 -19.26 4.35 -22.92
C ALA A 103 -18.50 3.68 -21.77
N TYR A 104 -17.70 4.43 -21.00
CA TYR A 104 -17.01 3.91 -19.82
C TYR A 104 -17.97 3.43 -18.74
N PHE A 105 -19.07 4.13 -18.49
CA PHE A 105 -20.05 3.71 -17.49
C PHE A 105 -20.71 2.38 -17.88
N LEU A 106 -21.13 2.26 -19.14
CA LEU A 106 -21.81 1.07 -19.66
C LEU A 106 -20.89 -0.17 -19.68
N CYS A 107 -19.57 -0.02 -19.77
CA CYS A 107 -18.62 -1.14 -19.66
C CYS A 107 -18.02 -1.34 -18.26
N ASP A 108 -18.68 -0.85 -17.19
CA ASP A 108 -18.30 -0.98 -15.77
C ASP A 108 -17.03 -0.22 -15.33
N TYR A 109 -16.46 0.67 -16.16
CA TYR A 109 -15.38 1.60 -15.78
C TYR A 109 -15.94 2.88 -15.16
N ILE A 110 -16.67 2.74 -14.05
CA ILE A 110 -17.37 3.84 -13.36
C ILE A 110 -16.40 4.97 -12.99
N GLY A 111 -15.18 4.63 -12.57
CA GLY A 111 -14.12 5.59 -12.28
C GLY A 111 -13.73 6.44 -13.49
N SER A 112 -13.40 5.81 -14.62
CA SER A 112 -13.03 6.50 -15.86
C SER A 112 -14.19 7.36 -16.40
N SER A 113 -15.42 6.86 -16.29
CA SER A 113 -16.62 7.64 -16.61
C SER A 113 -16.69 8.94 -15.79
N LYS A 114 -16.46 8.83 -14.48
CA LYS A 114 -16.48 9.97 -13.55
C LYS A 114 -15.37 10.99 -13.87
N VAL A 115 -14.20 10.53 -14.31
CA VAL A 115 -13.08 11.41 -14.71
C VAL A 115 -13.44 12.24 -15.93
N LEU A 116 -14.01 11.63 -16.98
CA LEU A 116 -14.41 12.37 -18.18
C LEU A 116 -15.56 13.33 -17.89
N ILE A 117 -16.63 12.86 -17.25
CA ILE A 117 -17.82 13.69 -17.05
C ILE A 117 -17.56 14.88 -16.13
N ASN A 118 -16.63 14.79 -15.18
CA ASN A 118 -16.28 15.90 -14.30
C ASN A 118 -15.50 17.02 -14.99
N LYS A 119 -15.03 16.82 -16.22
CA LYS A 119 -14.48 17.89 -17.06
C LYS A 119 -15.58 18.81 -17.61
N LEU A 120 -16.84 18.35 -17.66
CA LEU A 120 -17.98 19.12 -18.14
C LEU A 120 -18.58 20.01 -17.05
N ASP A 121 -18.84 21.28 -17.38
CA ASP A 121 -19.72 22.14 -16.60
C ASP A 121 -21.15 22.04 -17.12
N ILE A 122 -22.01 21.35 -16.36
CA ILE A 122 -23.43 21.12 -16.70
C ILE A 122 -24.17 22.44 -17.00
N ARG A 123 -23.75 23.57 -16.41
CA ARG A 123 -24.43 24.86 -16.58
C ARG A 123 -24.30 25.43 -18.00
N TYR A 124 -23.22 25.06 -18.70
CA TYR A 124 -22.91 25.57 -20.03
C TYR A 124 -23.04 24.50 -21.13
N LEU A 125 -23.22 23.24 -20.74
CA LEU A 125 -23.43 22.14 -21.67
C LEU A 125 -24.72 22.35 -22.50
N ASN A 126 -24.57 22.44 -23.81
CA ASN A 126 -25.67 22.49 -24.77
C ASN A 126 -25.23 21.79 -26.06
N LEU A 127 -25.77 20.59 -26.29
CA LEU A 127 -25.49 19.79 -27.48
C LEU A 127 -26.66 19.83 -28.48
N GLY A 128 -27.65 20.68 -28.22
CA GLY A 128 -28.87 20.76 -29.03
C GLY A 128 -29.88 19.64 -28.76
N ALA A 129 -29.77 18.94 -27.62
CA ALA A 129 -30.66 17.83 -27.25
C ALA A 129 -31.65 18.18 -26.14
N ASN A 130 -32.05 19.45 -26.09
CA ASN A 130 -33.13 19.97 -25.26
C ASN A 130 -33.02 19.56 -23.77
N SER A 131 -31.80 19.60 -23.24
CA SER A 131 -31.44 19.33 -21.84
C SER A 131 -31.43 17.87 -21.40
N ILE A 132 -31.59 16.92 -22.34
CA ILE A 132 -31.32 15.50 -22.08
C ILE A 132 -29.82 15.30 -21.78
N GLU A 133 -28.94 16.04 -22.47
CA GLU A 133 -27.50 16.08 -22.23
C GLU A 133 -27.17 16.56 -20.80
N ASN A 134 -27.85 17.60 -20.30
CA ASN A 134 -27.64 18.10 -18.95
C ASN A 134 -28.14 17.10 -17.90
N ALA A 135 -29.28 16.44 -18.15
CA ALA A 135 -29.81 15.39 -17.27
C ALA A 135 -28.86 14.19 -17.19
N LEU A 136 -28.36 13.72 -18.33
CA LEU A 136 -27.41 12.62 -18.43
C LEU A 136 -26.08 12.95 -17.75
N ALA A 137 -25.53 14.14 -18.00
CA ALA A 137 -24.32 14.60 -17.34
C ALA A 137 -24.51 14.73 -15.82
N ALA A 138 -25.64 15.28 -15.36
CA ALA A 138 -25.97 15.37 -13.94
C ALA A 138 -26.11 13.99 -13.27
N LEU A 139 -26.63 13.01 -14.00
CA LEU A 139 -26.75 11.63 -13.54
C LEU A 139 -25.38 10.98 -13.35
N LEU A 140 -24.51 11.09 -14.34
CA LEU A 140 -23.13 10.57 -14.27
C LEU A 140 -22.24 11.31 -13.26
N GLN A 141 -22.49 12.61 -13.01
CA GLN A 141 -21.79 13.39 -11.97
C GLN A 141 -22.32 13.16 -10.55
N ASP A 142 -23.32 12.27 -10.36
CA ASP A 142 -24.02 12.06 -9.09
C ASP A 142 -24.70 13.34 -8.52
N LYS A 143 -25.05 14.28 -9.40
CA LYS A 143 -25.67 15.59 -9.08
C LYS A 143 -27.15 15.66 -9.46
N PHE A 144 -27.71 14.63 -10.08
CA PHE A 144 -29.08 14.62 -10.59
C PHE A 144 -30.14 14.86 -9.51
N GLU A 145 -29.90 14.49 -8.25
CA GLU A 145 -30.81 14.79 -7.15
C GLU A 145 -30.89 16.29 -6.82
N ARG A 146 -29.88 17.09 -7.16
CA ARG A 146 -29.70 18.47 -6.65
C ARG A 146 -29.68 19.53 -7.76
N CYS A 147 -29.34 19.15 -8.99
CA CYS A 147 -29.19 20.08 -10.10
C CYS A 147 -30.53 20.31 -10.80
N LYS A 148 -31.02 21.56 -10.92
CA LYS A 148 -32.21 21.85 -11.72
C LYS A 148 -31.86 21.69 -13.20
N VAL A 149 -32.51 20.75 -13.89
CA VAL A 149 -32.42 20.60 -15.34
C VAL A 149 -33.63 21.27 -15.95
N VAL A 150 -33.42 22.27 -16.82
CA VAL A 150 -34.50 23.05 -17.44
C VAL A 150 -34.31 23.04 -18.96
N SER A 151 -35.19 22.33 -19.64
CA SER A 151 -35.41 22.33 -21.08
C SER A 151 -36.27 23.53 -21.52
N LEU A 152 -36.21 23.89 -22.80
CA LEU A 152 -37.16 24.83 -23.41
C LEU A 152 -38.44 24.11 -23.89
N HIS A 153 -38.39 22.79 -24.08
CA HIS A 153 -39.54 21.98 -24.42
C HIS A 153 -40.34 21.61 -23.17
N LYS A 154 -41.57 22.17 -23.06
CA LYS A 154 -42.45 21.98 -21.90
C LYS A 154 -42.73 20.50 -21.57
N GLU A 155 -42.90 19.66 -22.60
CA GLU A 155 -43.16 18.23 -22.42
C GLU A 155 -41.92 17.48 -21.93
N TYR A 156 -40.71 17.86 -22.39
CA TYR A 156 -39.46 17.23 -21.96
C TYR A 156 -39.17 17.59 -20.50
N ASN A 157 -39.38 18.86 -20.14
CA ASN A 157 -39.33 19.32 -18.76
C ASN A 157 -40.22 18.51 -17.84
N TYR A 158 -41.46 18.28 -18.23
CA TYR A 158 -42.40 17.52 -17.41
C TYR A 158 -41.83 16.14 -17.06
N TYR A 159 -41.32 15.40 -18.04
CA TYR A 159 -40.74 14.08 -17.80
C TYR A 159 -39.41 14.13 -17.05
N LEU A 160 -38.52 15.08 -17.35
CA LEU A 160 -37.23 15.24 -16.65
C LEU A 160 -37.43 15.60 -15.18
N GLU A 161 -38.33 16.54 -14.87
CA GLU A 161 -38.69 16.89 -13.49
C GLU A 161 -39.36 15.73 -12.76
N LEU A 162 -40.24 14.98 -13.45
CA LEU A 162 -40.90 13.81 -12.90
C LEU A 162 -39.88 12.72 -12.54
N LEU A 163 -38.99 12.36 -13.46
CA LEU A 163 -37.95 11.36 -13.24
C LEU A 163 -36.94 11.82 -12.18
N GLN A 164 -36.57 13.10 -12.17
CA GLN A 164 -35.75 13.67 -11.12
C GLN A 164 -36.40 13.55 -9.75
N ARG A 165 -37.70 13.87 -9.64
CA ARG A 165 -38.46 13.73 -8.39
C ARG A 165 -38.54 12.27 -7.95
N GLU A 166 -38.78 11.34 -8.87
CA GLU A 166 -38.77 9.90 -8.55
C GLU A 166 -37.40 9.44 -8.06
N PHE A 167 -36.32 9.88 -8.70
CA PHE A 167 -34.95 9.57 -8.27
C PHE A 167 -34.63 10.13 -6.89
N GLN A 168 -35.03 11.38 -6.61
CA GLN A 168 -34.90 11.98 -5.27
C GLN A 168 -35.72 11.22 -4.23
N VAL A 169 -36.95 10.81 -4.54
CA VAL A 169 -37.80 10.02 -3.65
C VAL A 169 -37.16 8.65 -3.40
N PHE A 170 -36.59 8.01 -4.43
CA PHE A 170 -35.86 6.75 -4.28
C PHE A 170 -34.70 6.89 -3.29
N PHE A 171 -33.82 7.89 -3.47
CA PHE A 171 -32.68 8.12 -2.57
C PHE A 171 -33.05 8.69 -1.20
N LYS A 172 -34.31 9.08 -0.96
CA LYS A 172 -34.81 9.54 0.35
C LYS A 172 -35.64 8.49 1.09
N THR A 173 -36.37 7.65 0.38
CA THR A 173 -37.38 6.75 0.99
C THR A 173 -37.23 5.29 0.54
N GLY A 174 -36.36 4.99 -0.42
CA GLY A 174 -36.21 3.66 -1.02
C GLY A 174 -37.34 3.26 -1.96
N LYS A 175 -38.29 4.14 -2.27
CA LYS A 175 -39.39 3.84 -3.19
C LYS A 175 -38.87 3.80 -4.63
N TYR A 176 -38.89 2.63 -5.26
CA TYR A 176 -38.35 2.42 -6.60
C TYR A 176 -39.07 3.30 -7.65
N PRO A 177 -38.33 3.92 -8.60
CA PRO A 177 -38.93 4.69 -9.69
C PRO A 177 -39.81 3.84 -10.61
N SER A 178 -40.77 4.48 -11.29
CA SER A 178 -41.69 3.77 -12.16
C SER A 178 -41.07 3.53 -13.55
N ASP A 179 -41.02 2.25 -13.97
CA ASP A 179 -40.64 1.88 -15.34
C ASP A 179 -41.56 2.54 -16.40
N TYR A 180 -42.80 2.87 -16.03
CA TYR A 180 -43.75 3.52 -16.94
C TYR A 180 -43.26 4.89 -17.38
N ASN A 181 -42.73 5.71 -16.46
CA ASN A 181 -42.30 7.07 -16.75
C ASN A 181 -41.06 7.10 -17.64
N ILE A 182 -40.13 6.17 -17.44
CA ILE A 182 -38.97 5.96 -18.32
C ILE A 182 -39.44 5.59 -19.74
N LYS A 183 -40.36 4.62 -19.86
CA LYS A 183 -40.91 4.19 -21.15
C LYS A 183 -41.72 5.29 -21.85
N ALA A 184 -42.49 6.08 -21.09
CA ALA A 184 -43.28 7.19 -21.61
C ALA A 184 -42.38 8.32 -22.13
N PHE A 185 -41.36 8.70 -21.36
CA PHE A 185 -40.37 9.70 -21.79
C PHE A 185 -39.66 9.26 -23.08
N ARG A 186 -39.15 8.03 -23.09
CA ARG A 186 -38.52 7.44 -24.28
C ARG A 186 -39.46 7.43 -25.49
N LYS A 187 -40.70 6.95 -25.33
CA LYS A 187 -41.69 6.89 -26.42
C LYS A 187 -42.02 8.27 -26.99
N MET A 188 -42.09 9.29 -26.13
CA MET A 188 -42.32 10.67 -26.56
C MET A 188 -41.18 11.17 -27.46
N ILE A 189 -39.91 10.97 -27.07
CA ILE A 189 -38.77 11.36 -27.92
C ILE A 189 -38.78 10.57 -29.24
N TYR A 190 -39.08 9.28 -29.23
CA TYR A 190 -39.22 8.47 -30.45
C TYR A 190 -40.36 8.92 -31.38
N GLY A 191 -41.31 9.72 -30.89
CA GLY A 191 -42.41 10.25 -31.70
C GLY A 191 -42.04 11.42 -32.60
N GLY A 192 -40.91 12.10 -32.36
CA GLY A 192 -40.53 13.28 -33.15
C GLY A 192 -39.23 14.00 -32.76
N GLY A 193 -38.37 13.38 -31.95
CA GLY A 193 -37.04 13.90 -31.61
C GLY A 193 -36.02 13.65 -32.71
N THR A 194 -34.90 14.36 -32.60
CA THR A 194 -33.71 14.23 -33.46
C THR A 194 -32.92 12.95 -33.16
N ASP A 195 -32.05 12.54 -34.08
CA ASP A 195 -31.18 11.37 -33.91
C ASP A 195 -30.33 11.43 -32.63
N LEU A 196 -29.87 12.64 -32.27
CA LEU A 196 -29.11 12.86 -31.04
C LEU A 196 -29.99 12.68 -29.79
N GLU A 197 -31.19 13.24 -29.80
CA GLU A 197 -32.14 13.06 -28.69
C GLU A 197 -32.51 11.60 -28.50
N LEU A 198 -32.65 10.82 -29.58
CA LEU A 198 -32.90 9.37 -29.53
C LEU A 198 -31.74 8.62 -28.87
N LEU A 199 -30.50 8.93 -29.25
CA LEU A 199 -29.31 8.33 -28.63
C LEU A 199 -29.22 8.68 -27.13
N LEU A 200 -29.34 9.97 -26.81
CA LEU A 200 -29.15 10.45 -25.44
C LEU A 200 -30.30 10.03 -24.52
N VAL A 201 -31.55 9.94 -25.00
CA VAL A 201 -32.65 9.43 -24.18
C VAL A 201 -32.48 7.96 -23.86
N ASP A 202 -32.00 7.15 -24.80
CA ASP A 202 -31.72 5.73 -24.58
C ASP A 202 -30.60 5.55 -23.56
N ALA A 203 -29.48 6.27 -23.74
CA ALA A 203 -28.37 6.26 -22.79
C ALA A 203 -28.80 6.74 -21.39
N PHE A 204 -29.57 7.84 -21.31
CA PHE A 204 -30.09 8.37 -20.06
C PHE A 204 -31.00 7.37 -19.36
N CYS A 205 -31.97 6.80 -20.06
CA CYS A 205 -32.89 5.82 -19.48
C CYS A 205 -32.14 4.57 -19.00
N ALA A 206 -31.17 4.07 -19.76
CA ALA A 206 -30.36 2.92 -19.40
C ALA A 206 -29.50 3.19 -18.16
N ILE A 207 -28.79 4.33 -18.11
CA ILE A 207 -27.96 4.72 -16.96
C ILE A 207 -28.82 5.00 -15.73
N TYR A 208 -29.99 5.61 -15.89
CA TYR A 208 -30.94 5.85 -14.81
C TYR A 208 -31.39 4.53 -14.17
N TYR A 209 -31.73 3.56 -15.01
CA TYR A 209 -32.07 2.22 -14.56
C TYR A 209 -30.88 1.54 -13.88
N LEU A 210 -29.67 1.60 -14.45
CA LEU A 210 -28.49 0.98 -13.86
C LEU A 210 -28.10 1.61 -12.52
N LYS A 211 -28.15 2.94 -12.36
CA LYS A 211 -27.84 3.60 -11.08
C LYS A 211 -28.83 3.27 -9.98
N THR A 212 -30.11 3.11 -10.31
CA THR A 212 -31.12 2.66 -9.33
C THR A 212 -30.95 1.18 -9.01
N TYR A 213 -30.68 0.35 -10.02
CA TYR A 213 -30.45 -1.09 -9.87
C TYR A 213 -29.18 -1.41 -9.05
N ASN A 214 -28.05 -0.74 -9.33
CA ASN A 214 -26.77 -0.96 -8.66
C ASN A 214 -26.64 -0.19 -7.33
N SER A 215 -27.66 0.57 -6.93
CA SER A 215 -27.62 1.35 -5.70
C SER A 215 -27.50 0.49 -4.44
N ALA A 216 -26.87 1.06 -3.41
CA ALA A 216 -26.83 0.47 -2.08
C ALA A 216 -28.22 0.19 -1.51
N ILE A 217 -29.20 1.06 -1.81
CA ILE A 217 -30.61 0.91 -1.43
C ILE A 217 -31.19 -0.40 -1.95
N ASN A 218 -30.93 -0.75 -3.22
CA ASN A 218 -31.50 -1.95 -3.83
C ASN A 218 -30.70 -3.22 -3.50
N LEU A 219 -29.37 -3.12 -3.47
CA LEU A 219 -28.50 -4.29 -3.41
C LEU A 219 -28.11 -4.68 -1.97
N LEU A 220 -27.82 -3.73 -1.08
CA LEU A 220 -27.39 -4.09 0.28
C LEU A 220 -28.43 -4.90 1.06
N PRO A 221 -29.75 -4.62 1.01
CA PRO A 221 -30.73 -5.48 1.68
C PRO A 221 -30.68 -6.94 1.21
N LYS A 222 -30.45 -7.16 -0.10
CA LYS A 222 -30.34 -8.50 -0.69
C LYS A 222 -29.03 -9.19 -0.29
N TYR A 223 -27.92 -8.46 -0.37
CA TYR A 223 -26.58 -9.00 -0.14
C TYR A 223 -26.24 -9.19 1.35
N THR A 224 -26.80 -8.35 2.23
CA THR A 224 -26.64 -8.49 3.69
C THR A 224 -27.73 -9.37 4.31
N ARG A 225 -28.85 -9.59 3.60
CA ARG A 225 -30.08 -10.22 4.10
C ARG A 225 -30.73 -9.44 5.25
N LEU A 226 -30.48 -8.15 5.34
CA LEU A 226 -31.06 -7.25 6.34
C LEU A 226 -32.23 -6.48 5.78
N ASN A 227 -33.18 -6.15 6.67
CA ASN A 227 -34.27 -5.26 6.34
C ASN A 227 -33.74 -3.84 6.10
N ILE A 228 -34.26 -3.14 5.09
CA ILE A 228 -33.89 -1.76 4.77
C ILE A 228 -34.06 -0.81 5.97
N LYS A 229 -34.98 -1.11 6.91
CA LYS A 229 -35.16 -0.34 8.15
C LYS A 229 -33.91 -0.36 9.04
N ILE A 230 -33.21 -1.50 9.11
CA ILE A 230 -31.96 -1.64 9.89
C ILE A 230 -30.82 -0.92 9.16
N LEU A 231 -30.80 -1.01 7.83
CA LEU A 231 -29.79 -0.38 6.97
C LEU A 231 -30.02 1.13 6.78
N HIS A 232 -31.05 1.71 7.40
CA HIS A 232 -31.51 3.06 7.10
C HIS A 232 -30.37 4.09 7.18
N ASP A 233 -29.62 4.09 8.28
CA ASP A 233 -28.57 5.09 8.49
C ASP A 233 -27.36 4.87 7.57
N VAL A 234 -27.04 3.62 7.23
CA VAL A 234 -25.96 3.29 6.28
C VAL A 234 -26.30 3.79 4.88
N VAL A 235 -27.55 3.62 4.47
CA VAL A 235 -27.99 3.82 3.08
C VAL A 235 -28.47 5.25 2.82
N PHE A 236 -29.16 5.87 3.77
CA PHE A 236 -29.79 7.19 3.58
C PHE A 236 -29.00 8.35 4.19
N ASN A 237 -28.24 8.13 5.27
CA ASN A 237 -27.39 9.20 5.85
C ASN A 237 -26.03 9.32 5.13
N GLY A 238 -25.70 8.38 4.23
CA GLY A 238 -24.77 8.61 3.13
C GLY A 238 -23.28 8.53 3.44
N CYS A 239 -22.86 8.00 4.59
CA CYS A 239 -21.44 7.92 4.94
C CYS A 239 -20.70 6.81 4.17
N LEU A 240 -21.37 5.70 3.86
CA LEU A 240 -20.67 4.48 3.43
C LEU A 240 -20.50 4.41 1.90
N ILE A 241 -21.58 4.20 1.14
CA ILE A 241 -21.56 4.11 -0.33
C ILE A 241 -22.97 4.31 -0.95
N LYS A 242 -23.05 4.97 -2.12
CA LYS A 242 -24.32 5.15 -2.87
C LYS A 242 -24.57 4.05 -3.91
N GLU A 243 -23.55 3.67 -4.66
CA GLU A 243 -23.62 2.73 -5.79
C GLU A 243 -22.52 1.67 -5.63
N LEU A 244 -22.88 0.38 -5.72
CA LEU A 244 -21.93 -0.72 -5.58
C LEU A 244 -21.16 -0.93 -6.89
N TRP A 245 -19.84 -1.01 -6.77
CA TRP A 245 -18.94 -1.32 -7.86
C TRP A 245 -18.93 -2.83 -8.16
N PRO A 246 -18.42 -3.26 -9.34
CA PRO A 246 -18.39 -4.67 -9.74
C PRO A 246 -17.81 -5.62 -8.68
N SER A 247 -16.71 -5.24 -8.03
CA SER A 247 -16.12 -5.99 -6.91
C SER A 247 -17.09 -6.18 -5.74
N GLN A 248 -17.75 -5.11 -5.31
CA GLN A 248 -18.69 -5.14 -4.19
C GLN A 248 -19.95 -5.94 -4.53
N LYS A 249 -20.45 -5.85 -5.77
CA LYS A 249 -21.55 -6.69 -6.27
C LYS A 249 -21.20 -8.17 -6.17
N GLN A 250 -20.00 -8.54 -6.64
CA GLN A 250 -19.52 -9.91 -6.57
C GLN A 250 -19.40 -10.43 -5.13
N LEU A 251 -18.86 -9.62 -4.20
CA LEU A 251 -18.80 -9.95 -2.77
C LEU A 251 -20.21 -10.20 -2.18
N GLY A 252 -21.16 -9.34 -2.56
CA GLY A 252 -22.55 -9.46 -2.13
C GLY A 252 -23.25 -10.71 -2.64
N GLU A 253 -23.12 -11.02 -3.94
CA GLU A 253 -23.69 -12.22 -4.58
C GLU A 253 -23.13 -13.51 -4.00
N LYS A 254 -21.85 -13.51 -3.67
CA LYS A 254 -21.17 -14.64 -3.03
C LYS A 254 -21.50 -14.79 -1.53
N GLY A 255 -22.22 -13.83 -0.95
CA GLY A 255 -22.71 -13.89 0.43
C GLY A 255 -21.71 -13.44 1.49
N ILE A 256 -20.62 -12.75 1.09
CA ILE A 256 -19.63 -12.20 2.03
C ILE A 256 -20.30 -11.17 2.95
N PHE A 257 -21.13 -10.28 2.39
CA PHE A 257 -21.87 -9.31 3.19
C PHE A 257 -22.95 -9.94 4.09
N ALA A 258 -23.33 -11.20 3.84
CA ALA A 258 -24.27 -11.96 4.68
C ALA A 258 -23.58 -12.78 5.78
N GLY A 259 -22.26 -12.63 5.96
CA GLY A 259 -21.51 -13.28 7.04
C GLY A 259 -20.67 -14.50 6.63
N LYS A 260 -20.62 -14.86 5.34
CA LYS A 260 -19.73 -15.95 4.90
C LYS A 260 -18.26 -15.54 5.01
N SER A 261 -17.44 -16.49 5.45
CA SER A 261 -15.98 -16.39 5.42
C SER A 261 -15.44 -16.59 4.00
N GLY A 262 -14.26 -16.05 3.72
CA GLY A 262 -13.67 -16.19 2.38
C GLY A 262 -12.30 -15.57 2.18
N VAL A 263 -11.67 -15.96 1.07
CA VAL A 263 -10.44 -15.36 0.54
C VAL A 263 -10.78 -14.59 -0.73
N ILE A 264 -10.42 -13.32 -0.75
CA ILE A 264 -10.85 -12.36 -1.76
C ILE A 264 -9.62 -11.73 -2.42
N GLN A 265 -9.45 -11.99 -3.70
CA GLN A 265 -8.55 -11.25 -4.56
C GLN A 265 -9.29 -10.04 -5.13
N MET A 266 -8.81 -8.85 -4.80
CA MET A 266 -9.45 -7.61 -5.21
C MET A 266 -8.38 -6.60 -5.64
N PRO A 267 -8.29 -6.26 -6.95
CA PRO A 267 -7.26 -5.37 -7.47
C PRO A 267 -7.20 -4.02 -6.74
N THR A 268 -6.03 -3.38 -6.74
CA THR A 268 -5.88 -2.02 -6.24
C THR A 268 -6.83 -1.05 -6.96
N SER A 269 -7.33 -0.05 -6.22
CA SER A 269 -8.33 0.91 -6.68
C SER A 269 -9.71 0.33 -7.04
N SER A 270 -10.06 -0.90 -6.65
CA SER A 270 -11.38 -1.49 -6.88
C SER A 270 -12.34 -1.42 -5.69
N GLY A 271 -12.01 -0.64 -4.65
CA GLY A 271 -12.91 -0.37 -3.52
C GLY A 271 -12.72 -1.25 -2.27
N LYS A 272 -11.50 -1.73 -2.01
CA LYS A 272 -11.16 -2.63 -0.89
C LYS A 272 -11.61 -2.13 0.48
N THR A 273 -11.20 -0.91 0.87
CA THR A 273 -11.57 -0.35 2.17
C THR A 273 -13.07 -0.19 2.33
N LYS A 274 -13.79 0.18 1.26
CA LYS A 274 -15.26 0.25 1.27
C LYS A 274 -15.90 -1.12 1.43
N SER A 275 -15.35 -2.17 0.81
CA SER A 275 -15.80 -3.54 1.04
C SER A 275 -15.62 -3.98 2.49
N ILE A 276 -14.49 -3.66 3.13
CA ILE A 276 -14.24 -3.91 4.57
C ILE A 276 -15.28 -3.19 5.42
N SER A 277 -15.55 -1.92 5.11
CA SER A 277 -16.54 -1.10 5.81
C SER A 277 -17.96 -1.68 5.72
N ILE A 278 -18.36 -2.18 4.54
CA ILE A 278 -19.66 -2.87 4.35
C ILE A 278 -19.71 -4.18 5.17
N ILE A 279 -18.62 -4.96 5.21
CA ILE A 279 -18.56 -6.21 5.97
C ILE A 279 -18.75 -5.95 7.46
N ILE A 280 -18.02 -4.97 8.01
CA ILE A 280 -18.10 -4.57 9.42
C ILE A 280 -19.49 -4.01 9.73
N ALA A 281 -19.99 -3.08 8.92
CA ALA A 281 -21.31 -2.48 9.12
C ALA A 281 -22.42 -3.55 9.10
N SER A 282 -22.37 -4.47 8.13
CA SER A 282 -23.30 -5.59 8.08
C SER A 282 -23.22 -6.46 9.33
N ALA A 283 -22.01 -6.77 9.82
CA ALA A 283 -21.82 -7.61 11.00
C ALA A 283 -22.35 -6.99 12.29
N PHE A 284 -22.17 -5.68 12.47
CA PHE A 284 -22.72 -4.95 13.61
C PHE A 284 -24.24 -4.80 13.52
N LEU A 285 -24.76 -4.46 12.34
CA LEU A 285 -26.20 -4.27 12.12
C LEU A 285 -27.00 -5.57 12.17
N SER A 286 -26.39 -6.69 11.81
CA SER A 286 -27.00 -8.02 11.93
C SER A 286 -26.79 -8.64 13.32
N GLU A 287 -26.19 -7.90 14.26
CA GLU A 287 -25.83 -8.37 15.61
C GLU A 287 -25.00 -9.66 15.62
N ARG A 288 -24.25 -9.94 14.54
CA ARG A 288 -23.34 -11.09 14.46
C ARG A 288 -22.11 -10.90 15.33
N THR A 289 -21.77 -9.64 15.61
CA THR A 289 -20.63 -9.30 16.45
C THR A 289 -20.81 -7.94 17.14
N SER A 290 -20.16 -7.78 18.29
CA SER A 290 -19.87 -6.47 18.92
C SER A 290 -18.43 -6.02 18.73
N LEU A 291 -17.54 -6.93 18.31
CA LEU A 291 -16.11 -6.70 18.16
C LEU A 291 -15.60 -7.22 16.81
N GLY A 292 -15.09 -6.31 15.99
CA GLY A 292 -14.36 -6.64 14.77
C GLY A 292 -12.86 -6.38 14.93
N ILE A 293 -12.03 -7.22 14.32
CA ILE A 293 -10.58 -6.98 14.23
C ILE A 293 -10.18 -6.80 12.77
N VAL A 294 -9.41 -5.75 12.48
CA VAL A 294 -8.74 -5.56 11.19
C VAL A 294 -7.23 -5.66 11.41
N VAL A 295 -6.61 -6.64 10.75
CA VAL A 295 -5.17 -6.84 10.78
C VAL A 295 -4.58 -6.27 9.51
N ALA A 296 -3.67 -5.31 9.65
CA ALA A 296 -2.95 -4.73 8.51
C ALA A 296 -1.43 -4.74 8.78
N PRO A 297 -0.60 -4.95 7.75
CA PRO A 297 0.85 -5.20 7.91
C PRO A 297 1.68 -4.03 8.43
N PHE A 298 1.22 -2.80 8.25
CA PHE A 298 1.98 -1.59 8.55
C PHE A 298 1.10 -0.60 9.32
N ARG A 299 1.72 0.14 10.24
CA ARG A 299 1.05 1.20 11.01
C ARG A 299 0.44 2.28 10.12
N ALA A 300 1.12 2.68 9.04
CA ALA A 300 0.58 3.65 8.09
C ALA A 300 -0.76 3.17 7.49
N LEU A 301 -0.85 1.88 7.13
CA LEU A 301 -2.07 1.29 6.60
C LEU A 301 -3.14 1.09 7.69
N CYS A 302 -2.76 0.67 8.90
CA CYS A 302 -3.67 0.63 10.05
C CYS A 302 -4.34 1.98 10.26
N ARG A 303 -3.55 3.05 10.16
CA ARG A 303 -4.02 4.42 10.31
C ARG A 303 -4.90 4.90 9.15
N GLU A 304 -4.57 4.54 7.91
CA GLU A 304 -5.43 4.83 6.76
C GLU A 304 -6.81 4.17 6.95
N ILE A 305 -6.84 2.88 7.29
CA ILE A 305 -8.07 2.14 7.58
C ILE A 305 -8.81 2.77 8.75
N SER A 306 -8.13 3.17 9.82
CA SER A 306 -8.72 3.82 10.98
C SER A 306 -9.46 5.10 10.60
N ASN A 307 -8.80 6.02 9.88
CA ASN A 307 -9.43 7.27 9.45
C ASN A 307 -10.59 7.03 8.47
N ASP A 308 -10.47 6.04 7.57
CA ASP A 308 -11.55 5.69 6.63
C ASP A 308 -12.77 5.12 7.38
N LEU A 309 -12.55 4.23 8.34
CA LEU A 309 -13.63 3.67 9.17
C LEU A 309 -14.25 4.72 10.10
N GLU A 310 -13.45 5.60 10.71
CA GLU A 310 -13.97 6.72 11.51
C GLU A 310 -14.91 7.59 10.68
N ASN A 311 -14.55 7.90 9.44
CA ASN A 311 -15.40 8.65 8.51
C ASN A 311 -16.65 7.87 8.11
N ASP A 312 -16.51 6.59 7.80
CA ASP A 312 -17.60 5.74 7.33
C ASP A 312 -18.64 5.47 8.41
N PHE A 313 -18.23 5.41 9.68
CA PHE A 313 -19.10 5.20 10.85
C PHE A 313 -19.52 6.50 11.55
N LYS A 314 -19.26 7.69 10.99
CA LYS A 314 -19.72 9.00 11.56
C LYS A 314 -21.20 9.05 11.90
N PHE A 315 -22.04 8.27 11.22
CA PHE A 315 -23.48 8.18 11.48
C PHE A 315 -23.83 7.49 12.80
N ASN A 316 -22.94 6.71 13.40
CA ASN A 316 -23.18 5.94 14.62
C ASN A 316 -22.09 6.19 15.68
N LYS A 317 -22.43 6.97 16.70
CA LYS A 317 -21.52 7.32 17.80
C LYS A 317 -21.17 6.16 18.73
N ASN A 318 -21.89 5.04 18.64
CA ASN A 318 -21.66 3.86 19.47
C ASN A 318 -20.66 2.88 18.83
N VAL A 319 -20.08 3.23 17.67
CA VAL A 319 -19.02 2.46 17.03
C VAL A 319 -17.69 3.14 17.34
N HIS A 320 -16.84 2.45 18.11
CA HIS A 320 -15.51 2.89 18.47
C HIS A 320 -14.48 2.29 17.51
N ILE A 321 -13.60 3.14 16.95
CA ILE A 321 -12.51 2.71 16.09
C ILE A 321 -11.21 2.89 16.90
N ASP A 322 -10.58 1.78 17.27
CA ASP A 322 -9.43 1.73 18.16
C ASP A 322 -8.19 1.25 17.40
N GLU A 323 -7.31 2.19 17.00
CA GLU A 323 -5.98 1.90 16.46
C GLU A 323 -4.98 1.64 17.60
N LEU A 324 -4.42 0.42 17.66
CA LEU A 324 -3.43 0.07 18.70
C LEU A 324 -2.06 0.68 18.40
N SER A 325 -1.31 1.01 19.46
CA SER A 325 0.07 1.48 19.31
C SER A 325 1.02 0.34 18.95
N ASP A 326 2.08 0.64 18.20
CA ASP A 326 3.12 -0.33 17.85
C ASP A 326 4.09 -0.64 19.02
N VAL A 327 3.87 -0.06 20.20
CA VAL A 327 4.68 -0.33 21.38
C VAL A 327 4.21 -1.65 22.00
N LEU A 328 5.13 -2.59 22.22
CA LEU A 328 4.82 -3.89 22.84
C LEU A 328 4.69 -3.76 24.37
N GLN A 329 3.63 -3.07 24.79
CA GLN A 329 3.28 -2.87 26.20
C GLN A 329 1.82 -3.22 26.46
N LYS A 330 1.53 -3.56 27.73
CA LYS A 330 0.17 -3.71 28.26
C LYS A 330 -0.59 -2.41 28.07
N GLU A 331 -1.61 -2.44 27.21
CA GLU A 331 -2.55 -1.35 27.03
C GLU A 331 -3.81 -1.59 27.89
N GLU A 332 -4.34 -0.52 28.47
CA GLU A 332 -5.64 -0.56 29.14
C GLU A 332 -6.76 -0.56 28.10
N LEU A 333 -6.93 -1.68 27.37
CA LEU A 333 -8.14 -1.86 26.59
C LEU A 333 -9.31 -2.08 27.55
N SER A 334 -10.30 -1.19 27.46
CA SER A 334 -11.56 -1.28 28.20
C SER A 334 -12.50 -2.31 27.56
N ILE A 335 -12.04 -3.56 27.38
CA ILE A 335 -12.77 -4.61 26.62
C ILE A 335 -14.16 -4.88 27.20
N ASP A 336 -14.36 -4.58 28.49
CA ASP A 336 -15.62 -4.78 29.20
C ASP A 336 -16.68 -3.69 28.92
N LYS A 337 -16.32 -2.60 28.23
CA LYS A 337 -17.29 -1.61 27.74
C LYS A 337 -18.05 -2.11 26.51
N TYR A 338 -17.42 -2.96 25.71
CA TYR A 338 -18.00 -3.45 24.46
C TYR A 338 -19.17 -4.39 24.76
N SER A 339 -20.36 -3.99 24.35
CA SER A 339 -21.63 -4.64 24.70
C SER A 339 -22.53 -4.77 23.48
N ALA A 340 -23.77 -5.21 23.65
CA ALA A 340 -24.75 -5.18 22.55
C ALA A 340 -24.92 -3.75 21.99
N ASN A 341 -24.82 -2.73 22.85
CA ASN A 341 -25.06 -1.33 22.51
C ASN A 341 -23.80 -0.55 22.08
N GLU A 342 -22.62 -0.94 22.57
CA GLU A 342 -21.33 -0.34 22.19
C GLU A 342 -20.51 -1.33 21.36
N LYS A 343 -20.18 -0.95 20.13
CA LYS A 343 -19.44 -1.76 19.15
C LYS A 343 -18.02 -1.24 19.03
N ALA A 344 -17.07 -2.12 18.74
CA ALA A 344 -15.67 -1.71 18.54
C ALA A 344 -15.01 -2.40 17.36
N VAL A 345 -14.13 -1.66 16.69
CA VAL A 345 -13.20 -2.19 15.69
C VAL A 345 -11.78 -1.96 16.20
N ILE A 346 -11.05 -3.04 16.44
CA ILE A 346 -9.62 -2.97 16.78
C ILE A 346 -8.82 -3.09 15.49
N ILE A 347 -7.90 -2.15 15.28
CA ILE A 347 -6.99 -2.15 14.13
C ILE A 347 -5.56 -2.29 14.64
N ALA A 348 -4.86 -3.32 14.17
CA ALA A 348 -3.54 -3.66 14.68
C ALA A 348 -2.61 -4.30 13.63
N THR A 349 -1.31 -4.17 13.88
CA THR A 349 -0.29 -4.97 13.20
C THR A 349 -0.28 -6.41 13.71
N PRO A 350 0.22 -7.38 12.92
CA PRO A 350 0.35 -8.77 13.36
C PRO A 350 1.07 -8.95 14.70
N GLU A 351 2.19 -8.26 14.87
CA GLU A 351 3.05 -8.32 16.03
C GLU A 351 2.35 -7.77 17.28
N LYS A 352 1.60 -6.67 17.14
CA LYS A 352 0.82 -6.09 18.24
C LYS A 352 -0.36 -7.00 18.62
N LEU A 353 -1.06 -7.56 17.63
CA LEU A 353 -2.18 -8.43 17.89
C LEU A 353 -1.74 -9.71 18.60
N ILE A 354 -0.68 -10.39 18.13
CA ILE A 354 -0.20 -11.62 18.79
C ILE A 354 0.28 -11.33 20.22
N TYR A 355 0.94 -10.20 20.45
CA TYR A 355 1.34 -9.76 21.78
C TYR A 355 0.11 -9.56 22.70
N LEU A 356 -0.94 -8.90 22.20
CA LEU A 356 -2.17 -8.67 22.95
C LEU A 356 -2.91 -9.98 23.29
N LEU A 357 -3.05 -10.88 22.31
CA LEU A 357 -3.75 -12.17 22.51
C LEU A 357 -3.04 -13.07 23.53
N ARG A 358 -1.71 -12.99 23.64
CA ARG A 358 -0.93 -13.72 24.67
C ARG A 358 -1.12 -13.18 26.10
N GLN A 359 -1.54 -11.92 26.23
CA GLN A 359 -1.79 -11.29 27.53
C GLN A 359 -3.25 -11.35 27.96
N ARG A 360 -4.17 -11.31 26.99
CA ARG A 360 -5.62 -11.24 27.18
C ARG A 360 -6.29 -12.33 26.35
N THR A 361 -6.25 -13.56 26.85
CA THR A 361 -6.91 -14.70 26.18
C THR A 361 -8.43 -14.53 26.12
N ASP A 362 -9.02 -13.77 27.06
CA ASP A 362 -10.43 -13.38 27.10
C ASP A 362 -10.86 -12.53 25.90
N LEU A 363 -9.92 -11.86 25.22
CA LEU A 363 -10.23 -11.10 24.01
C LEU A 363 -10.67 -12.02 22.87
N ILE A 364 -10.07 -13.22 22.75
CA ILE A 364 -10.34 -14.13 21.62
C ILE A 364 -11.81 -14.54 21.60
N GLU A 365 -12.37 -14.86 22.76
CA GLU A 365 -13.76 -15.32 22.91
C GLU A 365 -14.79 -14.24 22.52
N LYS A 366 -14.41 -12.96 22.53
CA LYS A 366 -15.28 -11.84 22.19
C LYS A 366 -15.24 -11.46 20.71
N ILE A 367 -14.27 -11.96 19.94
CA ILE A 367 -14.12 -11.63 18.51
C ILE A 367 -15.24 -12.31 17.72
N GLY A 368 -16.03 -11.55 16.96
CA GLY A 368 -17.05 -12.12 16.06
C GLY A 368 -16.78 -11.87 14.57
N LEU A 369 -15.73 -11.11 14.24
CA LEU A 369 -15.28 -10.84 12.87
C LEU A 369 -13.78 -10.54 12.86
N ILE A 370 -13.05 -11.16 11.92
CA ILE A 370 -11.66 -10.80 11.65
C ILE A 370 -11.39 -10.63 10.16
N VAL A 371 -10.72 -9.53 9.82
CA VAL A 371 -10.33 -9.17 8.45
C VAL A 371 -8.81 -9.04 8.38
N PHE A 372 -8.19 -9.85 7.53
CA PHE A 372 -6.78 -9.80 7.19
C PHE A 372 -6.58 -9.00 5.90
N ASP A 373 -6.09 -7.78 6.04
CA ASP A 373 -5.69 -6.93 4.92
C ASP A 373 -4.25 -7.27 4.48
N GLU A 374 -3.99 -7.13 3.18
CA GLU A 374 -2.74 -7.52 2.52
C GLU A 374 -2.25 -8.91 2.91
N GLY A 375 -3.18 -9.87 2.96
CA GLY A 375 -2.91 -11.23 3.41
C GLY A 375 -1.89 -12.03 2.59
N HIS A 376 -1.26 -11.47 1.56
CA HIS A 376 -0.20 -12.15 0.79
C HIS A 376 1.18 -12.10 1.46
N LEU A 377 1.33 -11.41 2.59
CA LEU A 377 2.62 -11.12 3.23
C LEU A 377 3.20 -12.28 4.07
N PHE A 378 2.64 -13.50 3.98
CA PHE A 378 3.19 -14.73 4.60
C PHE A 378 4.63 -15.06 4.15
N ASP A 379 5.02 -14.56 2.97
CA ASP A 379 6.30 -14.83 2.33
C ASP A 379 7.39 -13.82 2.67
N GLU A 380 7.10 -12.79 3.47
CA GLU A 380 8.08 -11.78 3.83
C GLU A 380 9.09 -12.33 4.85
N PRO A 381 10.40 -12.18 4.61
CA PRO A 381 11.42 -12.56 5.59
C PRO A 381 11.21 -11.85 6.94
N GLY A 382 11.24 -12.61 8.03
CA GLY A 382 11.03 -12.10 9.39
C GLY A 382 9.55 -12.10 9.80
N ARG A 383 8.72 -11.25 9.19
CA ARG A 383 7.31 -11.06 9.59
C ARG A 383 6.38 -12.20 9.18
N GLY A 384 6.69 -12.89 8.08
CA GLY A 384 5.82 -13.94 7.53
C GLY A 384 5.54 -15.08 8.52
N ILE A 385 6.53 -15.46 9.33
CA ILE A 385 6.37 -16.49 10.38
C ILE A 385 5.42 -16.01 11.47
N VAL A 386 5.62 -14.78 11.96
CA VAL A 386 4.76 -14.21 13.00
C VAL A 386 3.31 -14.12 12.49
N TYR A 387 3.12 -13.72 11.24
CA TYR A 387 1.79 -13.63 10.63
C TYR A 387 1.12 -14.99 10.48
N GLU A 388 1.85 -16.00 9.98
CA GLU A 388 1.33 -17.37 9.85
C GLU A 388 0.98 -17.97 11.21
N LEU A 389 1.85 -17.79 12.21
CA LEU A 389 1.62 -18.27 13.58
C LEU A 389 0.45 -17.54 14.27
N LEU A 390 0.28 -16.23 14.01
CA LEU A 390 -0.88 -15.46 14.47
C LEU A 390 -2.18 -16.05 13.92
N ILE A 391 -2.27 -16.26 12.61
CA ILE A 391 -3.47 -16.84 11.98
C ILE A 391 -3.71 -18.27 12.50
N SER A 392 -2.65 -19.04 12.70
CA SER A 392 -2.74 -20.39 13.26
C SER A 392 -3.28 -20.38 14.70
N THR A 393 -2.84 -19.42 15.52
CA THR A 393 -3.36 -19.18 16.88
C THR A 393 -4.84 -18.84 16.84
N ILE A 394 -5.20 -17.89 15.98
CA ILE A 394 -6.57 -17.44 15.76
C ILE A 394 -7.44 -18.64 15.36
N LYS A 395 -6.98 -19.48 14.43
CA LYS A 395 -7.71 -20.67 13.99
C LYS A 395 -7.89 -21.72 15.09
N GLU A 396 -6.91 -21.90 15.97
CA GLU A 396 -6.98 -22.83 17.09
C GLU A 396 -8.09 -22.43 18.08
N TYR A 397 -8.19 -21.14 18.40
CA TYR A 397 -9.06 -20.66 19.47
C TYR A 397 -10.39 -20.06 19.02
N LEU A 398 -10.52 -19.63 17.75
CA LEU A 398 -11.78 -19.05 17.26
C LEU A 398 -12.75 -20.13 16.76
N PRO A 399 -14.01 -20.09 17.22
CA PRO A 399 -15.09 -20.88 16.65
C PRO A 399 -15.16 -20.87 15.11
N LEU A 400 -15.57 -22.00 14.54
CA LEU A 400 -15.61 -22.20 13.08
C LEU A 400 -16.62 -21.27 12.37
N ASP A 401 -17.68 -20.86 13.05
CA ASP A 401 -18.78 -20.02 12.57
C ASP A 401 -18.45 -18.52 12.54
N ILE A 402 -17.33 -18.10 13.14
CA ILE A 402 -16.88 -16.72 13.10
C ILE A 402 -16.45 -16.34 11.69
N GLN A 403 -16.88 -15.16 11.26
CA GLN A 403 -16.56 -14.65 9.94
C GLN A 403 -15.07 -14.28 9.86
N LYS A 404 -14.35 -14.96 8.96
CA LYS A 404 -12.92 -14.76 8.68
C LYS A 404 -12.76 -14.35 7.23
N ILE A 405 -12.16 -13.19 7.00
CA ILE A 405 -11.97 -12.64 5.66
C ILE A 405 -10.48 -12.37 5.45
N LEU A 406 -9.92 -12.86 4.35
CA LEU A 406 -8.59 -12.47 3.88
C LEU A 406 -8.74 -11.74 2.55
N ILE A 407 -8.23 -10.51 2.46
CA ILE A 407 -8.32 -9.70 1.24
C ILE A 407 -6.93 -9.25 0.79
N SER A 408 -6.60 -9.50 -0.48
CA SER A 408 -5.33 -9.06 -1.06
C SER A 408 -5.51 -8.71 -2.54
N ALA A 409 -4.57 -7.94 -3.10
CA ALA A 409 -4.61 -7.60 -4.52
C ALA A 409 -4.34 -8.80 -5.43
N ILE A 410 -3.41 -9.68 -5.03
CA ILE A 410 -2.93 -10.79 -5.86
C ILE A 410 -2.67 -12.01 -4.98
N ILE A 411 -3.40 -13.11 -5.25
CA ILE A 411 -3.26 -14.38 -4.55
C ILE A 411 -3.46 -15.54 -5.54
N PRO A 412 -2.38 -16.05 -6.17
CA PRO A 412 -2.50 -17.10 -7.18
C PRO A 412 -3.10 -18.41 -6.64
N ASN A 413 -2.80 -18.75 -5.38
CA ASN A 413 -3.32 -19.92 -4.68
C ASN A 413 -4.43 -19.58 -3.67
N ALA A 414 -5.35 -18.69 -4.05
CA ALA A 414 -6.46 -18.27 -3.19
C ALA A 414 -7.31 -19.43 -2.64
N LYS A 415 -7.44 -20.51 -3.41
CA LYS A 415 -8.13 -21.73 -2.98
C LYS A 415 -7.43 -22.42 -1.81
N GLU A 416 -6.13 -22.67 -1.91
CA GLU A 416 -5.34 -23.30 -0.85
C GLU A 416 -5.38 -22.46 0.44
N LEU A 417 -5.27 -21.14 0.33
CA LEU A 417 -5.39 -20.25 1.49
C LEU A 417 -6.79 -20.29 2.11
N ASN A 418 -7.84 -20.40 1.29
CA ASN A 418 -9.21 -20.51 1.78
C ASN A 418 -9.45 -21.85 2.48
N ASP A 419 -9.01 -22.95 1.87
CA ASP A 419 -9.14 -24.28 2.45
C ASP A 419 -8.37 -24.37 3.78
N TRP A 420 -7.23 -23.69 3.88
CA TRP A 420 -6.48 -23.56 5.12
C TRP A 420 -7.21 -22.72 6.21
N LEU A 421 -7.68 -21.52 5.87
CA LEU A 421 -8.24 -20.55 6.84
C LEU A 421 -9.70 -20.83 7.22
N ASN A 422 -10.51 -21.21 6.23
CA ASN A 422 -11.97 -21.30 6.30
C ASN A 422 -12.50 -22.72 6.07
N GLY A 423 -11.65 -23.65 5.60
CA GLY A 423 -12.10 -24.96 5.13
C GLY A 423 -12.96 -24.87 3.87
N GLU A 424 -13.59 -26.00 3.50
CA GLU A 424 -14.38 -26.13 2.27
C GLU A 424 -15.62 -25.22 2.22
N SER A 425 -16.07 -24.72 3.38
CA SER A 425 -17.23 -23.82 3.48
C SER A 425 -16.92 -22.36 3.08
N GLY A 426 -15.64 -21.98 3.07
CA GLY A 426 -15.20 -20.65 2.73
C GLY A 426 -15.35 -20.34 1.24
N ILE A 427 -15.56 -19.06 0.91
CA ILE A 427 -15.73 -18.63 -0.47
C ILE A 427 -14.44 -18.05 -1.03
N VAL A 428 -14.05 -18.50 -2.23
CA VAL A 428 -12.95 -17.92 -3.00
C VAL A 428 -13.50 -16.97 -4.06
N ILE A 429 -12.97 -15.75 -4.09
CA ILE A 429 -13.24 -14.76 -5.13
C ILE A 429 -11.91 -14.37 -5.76
N SER A 430 -11.64 -14.80 -6.99
CA SER A 430 -10.35 -14.59 -7.68
C SER A 430 -10.51 -14.09 -9.11
N ASP A 431 -11.51 -13.24 -9.35
CA ASP A 431 -11.88 -12.85 -10.71
C ASP A 431 -10.97 -11.73 -11.24
N ASN A 432 -10.06 -12.09 -12.14
CA ASN A 432 -9.14 -11.17 -12.81
C ASN A 432 -9.85 -10.23 -13.81
N THR A 433 -11.14 -10.42 -14.10
CA THR A 433 -11.89 -9.59 -15.07
C THR A 433 -12.31 -8.23 -14.51
N ILE A 434 -12.26 -8.04 -13.19
CA ILE A 434 -12.57 -6.77 -12.53
C ILE A 434 -11.40 -5.80 -12.77
N LYS A 435 -11.54 -4.94 -13.79
CA LYS A 435 -10.62 -3.84 -14.07
C LYS A 435 -11.22 -2.53 -13.52
N SER A 436 -10.46 -1.81 -12.69
CA SER A 436 -10.90 -0.53 -12.10
C SER A 436 -10.55 0.69 -12.96
N THR A 437 -9.44 0.63 -13.69
CA THR A 437 -8.91 1.69 -14.57
C THR A 437 -8.02 1.06 -15.64
N GLU A 438 -7.97 1.65 -16.84
CA GLU A 438 -7.11 1.17 -17.91
C GLU A 438 -5.63 1.35 -17.54
N LYS A 439 -4.83 0.32 -17.80
CA LYS A 439 -3.38 0.33 -17.57
C LYS A 439 -2.67 0.03 -18.87
N THR A 440 -1.78 0.92 -19.29
CA THR A 440 -0.96 0.75 -20.49
C THR A 440 0.48 0.48 -20.11
N ILE A 441 1.15 -0.42 -20.84
CA ILE A 441 2.56 -0.75 -20.61
C ILE A 441 3.34 -0.37 -21.86
N ALA A 442 4.41 0.41 -21.68
CA ALA A 442 5.23 0.87 -22.79
C ALA A 442 6.72 0.78 -22.52
N PHE A 443 7.49 0.45 -23.57
CA PHE A 443 8.94 0.36 -23.54
C PHE A 443 9.58 1.55 -24.25
N THR A 444 10.57 2.15 -23.60
CA THR A 444 11.40 3.16 -24.25
C THR A 444 12.53 2.50 -25.02
N ASP A 445 12.72 2.86 -26.28
CA ASP A 445 13.88 2.43 -27.05
C ASP A 445 14.31 3.47 -28.10
N TRP A 446 15.51 3.34 -28.66
CA TRP A 446 16.06 4.31 -29.59
C TRP A 446 15.76 3.94 -31.04
N SER A 447 15.30 4.91 -31.81
CA SER A 447 15.14 4.81 -33.26
C SER A 447 15.75 6.04 -33.97
N LYS A 448 15.98 5.91 -35.28
CA LYS A 448 16.51 6.99 -36.12
C LYS A 448 15.39 7.65 -36.90
N SER A 449 15.38 8.97 -36.91
CA SER A 449 14.54 9.81 -37.77
C SER A 449 15.42 10.93 -38.32
N GLU A 450 15.40 11.14 -39.64
CA GLU A 450 16.19 12.21 -40.29
C GLU A 450 17.67 12.24 -39.87
N GLN A 451 18.29 11.05 -39.81
CA GLN A 451 19.69 10.84 -39.38
C GLN A 451 20.01 11.18 -37.92
N LYS A 452 19.05 11.69 -37.13
CA LYS A 452 19.18 11.89 -35.68
C LYS A 452 18.57 10.71 -34.91
N SER A 453 19.11 10.44 -33.73
CA SER A 453 18.59 9.42 -32.82
C SER A 453 17.63 10.04 -31.82
N PHE A 454 16.45 9.44 -31.68
CA PHE A 454 15.43 9.83 -30.70
C PHE A 454 14.98 8.62 -29.90
N GLY A 455 14.56 8.86 -28.66
CA GLY A 455 13.80 7.88 -27.89
C GLY A 455 12.37 7.80 -28.42
N TYR A 456 11.89 6.59 -28.64
CA TYR A 456 10.54 6.23 -29.02
C TYR A 456 9.92 5.45 -27.85
N LEU A 457 8.61 5.54 -27.71
CA LEU A 457 7.85 4.82 -26.68
C LEU A 457 6.88 3.84 -27.35
N TYR A 458 7.07 2.55 -27.12
CA TYR A 458 6.32 1.46 -27.76
C TYR A 458 5.33 0.85 -26.79
N PHE A 459 4.04 1.02 -27.04
CA PHE A 459 2.96 0.46 -26.23
C PHE A 459 2.64 -0.95 -26.70
N ILE A 460 2.54 -1.88 -25.74
CA ILE A 460 2.29 -3.30 -26.00
C ILE A 460 0.95 -3.73 -25.42
N ASN A 461 0.38 -4.80 -25.97
CA ASN A 461 -0.79 -5.44 -25.40
C ASN A 461 -0.37 -6.27 -24.17
N PRO A 462 -0.88 -5.99 -22.95
CA PRO A 462 -0.51 -6.77 -21.76
C PRO A 462 -0.88 -8.26 -21.83
N GLU A 463 -1.97 -8.59 -22.54
CA GLU A 463 -2.44 -9.98 -22.71
C GLU A 463 -1.61 -10.72 -23.78
N ASN A 464 -1.02 -9.97 -24.72
CA ASN A 464 -0.09 -10.50 -25.72
C ASN A 464 1.08 -9.52 -25.94
N PRO A 465 2.13 -9.57 -25.11
CA PRO A 465 3.24 -8.60 -25.15
C PRO A 465 4.01 -8.54 -26.48
N GLU A 466 3.87 -9.56 -27.35
CA GLU A 466 4.48 -9.55 -28.69
C GLU A 466 3.71 -8.66 -29.68
N GLU A 467 2.44 -8.36 -29.40
CA GLU A 467 1.62 -7.45 -30.18
C GLU A 467 1.85 -6.00 -29.75
N GLU A 468 2.35 -5.19 -30.68
CA GLU A 468 2.41 -3.74 -30.51
C GLU A 468 1.01 -3.14 -30.64
N GLU A 469 0.55 -2.44 -29.61
CA GLU A 469 -0.67 -1.64 -29.71
C GLU A 469 -0.39 -0.43 -30.60
N PHE A 470 0.52 0.46 -30.22
CA PHE A 470 0.94 1.62 -31.01
C PHE A 470 2.27 2.16 -30.48
N TYR A 471 2.83 3.21 -31.08
CA TYR A 471 4.04 3.86 -30.56
C TYR A 471 3.98 5.37 -30.70
N VAL A 472 4.74 6.05 -29.84
CA VAL A 472 4.96 7.50 -29.85
C VAL A 472 6.36 7.77 -30.40
N PRO A 473 6.47 8.29 -31.64
CA PRO A 473 7.76 8.55 -32.26
C PRO A 473 8.40 9.84 -31.76
N ARG A 474 9.73 9.94 -31.88
CA ARG A 474 10.52 11.17 -31.70
C ARG A 474 10.31 11.87 -30.36
N LEU A 475 10.08 11.09 -29.31
CA LEU A 475 9.70 11.59 -28.00
C LEU A 475 10.86 12.19 -27.21
N ILE A 476 12.00 11.50 -27.15
CA ILE A 476 13.14 11.91 -26.30
C ILE A 476 14.29 12.39 -27.18
N PRO A 477 14.56 13.71 -27.25
CA PRO A 477 15.73 14.24 -27.93
C PRO A 477 17.00 14.08 -27.06
N ILE A 478 18.17 14.13 -27.70
CA ILE A 478 19.47 14.23 -27.02
C ILE A 478 19.87 15.71 -27.01
N THR A 479 20.03 16.26 -25.82
CA THR A 479 20.32 17.69 -25.58
C THR A 479 21.73 17.87 -25.03
N GLU A 480 22.46 18.88 -25.48
CA GLU A 480 23.76 19.25 -24.90
C GLU A 480 23.57 20.02 -23.58
N LEU A 481 24.42 19.72 -22.60
CA LEU A 481 24.40 20.36 -21.28
C LEU A 481 25.52 21.42 -21.16
N GLY A 482 25.29 22.42 -20.31
CA GLY A 482 26.30 23.39 -19.93
C GLY A 482 27.54 22.73 -19.30
N LYS A 483 28.70 23.34 -19.59
CA LYS A 483 29.99 22.91 -19.02
C LYS A 483 30.18 23.52 -17.64
N LEU A 484 30.72 22.74 -16.71
CA LEU A 484 31.16 23.24 -15.41
C LEU A 484 32.68 23.33 -15.39
N SER A 485 33.25 24.45 -14.95
CA SER A 485 34.72 24.65 -14.86
C SER A 485 35.44 24.41 -16.21
N ASN A 486 36.73 24.04 -16.18
CA ASN A 486 37.58 23.76 -17.36
C ASN A 486 37.26 22.43 -18.08
N GLU A 487 36.02 21.94 -18.04
CA GLU A 487 35.62 20.69 -18.71
C GLU A 487 35.73 20.82 -20.24
N ARG A 488 36.54 19.93 -20.85
CA ARG A 488 36.68 19.89 -22.32
C ARG A 488 35.63 19.02 -23.01
N LYS A 489 35.13 17.98 -22.32
CA LYS A 489 34.19 17.00 -22.87
C LYS A 489 32.77 17.56 -22.85
N ILE A 490 32.08 17.51 -23.99
CA ILE A 490 30.64 17.84 -24.10
C ILE A 490 29.85 16.82 -23.28
N ARG A 491 28.93 17.31 -22.45
CA ARG A 491 27.99 16.49 -21.68
C ARG A 491 26.63 16.57 -22.35
N ILE A 492 25.88 15.48 -22.30
CA ILE A 492 24.56 15.36 -22.93
C ILE A 492 23.53 14.81 -21.94
N PHE A 493 22.26 15.06 -22.23
CA PHE A 493 21.11 14.49 -21.54
C PHE A 493 20.04 14.08 -22.56
N PRO A 494 19.52 12.84 -22.50
CA PRO A 494 20.03 11.71 -21.70
C PRO A 494 21.46 11.28 -22.06
N GLU A 495 22.26 10.87 -21.07
CA GLU A 495 23.62 10.36 -21.29
C GLU A 495 23.59 8.92 -21.82
N VAL A 496 23.55 8.79 -23.14
CA VAL A 496 23.49 7.50 -23.86
C VAL A 496 24.84 7.11 -24.47
N ASP A 497 25.25 5.86 -24.23
CA ASP A 497 26.38 5.20 -24.91
C ASP A 497 25.82 4.14 -25.87
N PHE A 498 25.67 4.52 -27.14
CA PHE A 498 25.18 3.64 -28.20
C PHE A 498 26.12 2.45 -28.46
N LYS A 499 27.44 2.60 -28.25
CA LYS A 499 28.40 1.51 -28.44
C LYS A 499 28.20 0.41 -27.41
N LYS A 500 27.93 0.80 -26.15
CA LYS A 500 27.63 -0.14 -25.07
C LYS A 500 26.15 -0.48 -24.95
N SER A 501 25.29 0.08 -25.79
CA SER A 501 23.82 -0.05 -25.72
C SER A 501 23.32 0.20 -24.29
N LYS A 502 23.69 1.34 -23.70
CA LYS A 502 23.37 1.67 -22.31
C LYS A 502 23.09 3.17 -22.14
N VAL A 503 22.07 3.50 -21.36
CA VAL A 503 21.86 4.85 -20.81
C VAL A 503 22.37 4.90 -19.37
N LEU A 504 23.02 5.99 -18.99
CA LEU A 504 23.58 6.21 -17.65
C LEU A 504 22.62 7.04 -16.77
N ASN A 505 22.89 7.03 -15.46
CA ASN A 505 22.26 7.89 -14.44
C ASN A 505 20.72 7.84 -14.36
N ASN A 506 20.07 6.82 -14.96
CA ASN A 506 18.61 6.74 -15.12
C ASN A 506 18.00 7.97 -15.83
N ASP A 507 18.76 8.58 -16.75
CA ASP A 507 18.37 9.84 -17.38
C ASP A 507 17.02 9.75 -18.15
N ILE A 508 16.66 8.57 -18.68
CA ILE A 508 15.34 8.36 -19.30
C ILE A 508 14.21 8.52 -18.27
N ALA A 509 14.38 7.97 -17.06
CA ALA A 509 13.37 8.09 -16.02
C ALA A 509 13.22 9.54 -15.56
N ILE A 510 14.34 10.26 -15.42
CA ILE A 510 14.34 11.70 -15.11
C ILE A 510 13.64 12.49 -16.21
N TYR A 511 13.92 12.19 -17.49
CA TYR A 511 13.25 12.85 -18.62
C TYR A 511 11.73 12.72 -18.53
N TYR A 512 11.21 11.51 -18.27
CA TYR A 512 9.78 11.32 -18.07
C TYR A 512 9.25 12.09 -16.85
N GLY A 513 9.99 12.08 -15.74
CA GLY A 513 9.69 12.88 -14.55
C GLY A 513 9.47 14.36 -14.86
N LEU A 514 10.44 14.97 -15.54
CA LEU A 514 10.41 16.39 -15.90
C LEU A 514 9.33 16.70 -16.93
N THR A 515 9.05 15.79 -17.87
CA THR A 515 8.13 16.05 -18.99
C THR A 515 6.66 15.80 -18.61
N LEU A 516 6.38 14.79 -17.79
CA LEU A 516 5.02 14.30 -17.54
C LEU A 516 4.37 14.81 -16.24
N CYS A 517 5.15 15.40 -15.32
CA CYS A 517 4.63 15.90 -14.04
C CYS A 517 3.54 16.98 -14.19
N LYS A 518 3.49 17.67 -15.33
CA LYS A 518 2.43 18.62 -15.67
C LYS A 518 1.05 17.99 -15.90
N ASN A 519 1.02 16.70 -16.22
CA ASN A 519 -0.21 15.98 -16.51
C ASN A 519 -0.77 15.24 -15.29
N GLY A 520 -0.01 15.17 -14.19
CA GLY A 520 -0.39 14.48 -12.95
C GLY A 520 0.78 13.75 -12.30
N GLY A 521 0.48 12.97 -11.26
CA GLY A 521 1.49 12.30 -10.45
C GLY A 521 2.38 11.33 -11.24
N VAL A 522 3.69 11.60 -11.26
CA VAL A 522 4.75 10.75 -11.81
C VAL A 522 5.55 10.14 -10.66
N VAL A 523 5.68 8.82 -10.69
CA VAL A 523 6.49 8.08 -9.72
C VAL A 523 7.60 7.31 -10.44
N ILE A 524 8.86 7.57 -10.08
CA ILE A 524 10.00 6.77 -10.52
C ILE A 524 10.27 5.65 -9.52
N PHE A 525 10.07 4.41 -9.95
CA PHE A 525 10.41 3.22 -9.17
C PHE A 525 11.85 2.76 -9.44
N CYS A 526 12.57 2.48 -8.35
CA CYS A 526 13.89 1.86 -8.40
C CYS A 526 14.08 0.83 -7.28
N GLY A 527 14.83 -0.24 -7.54
CA GLY A 527 14.98 -1.32 -6.55
C GLY A 527 15.90 -1.04 -5.37
N LYS A 528 16.51 0.15 -5.25
CA LYS A 528 17.44 0.49 -4.15
C LYS A 528 17.35 1.97 -3.77
N LYS A 529 17.45 2.25 -2.46
CA LYS A 529 17.53 3.62 -1.94
C LYS A 529 18.71 4.41 -2.50
N ASP A 530 19.87 3.76 -2.68
CA ASP A 530 21.05 4.41 -3.26
C ASP A 530 20.78 4.86 -4.70
N THR A 531 19.98 4.08 -5.44
CA THR A 531 19.55 4.47 -6.79
C THR A 531 18.61 5.68 -6.72
N ALA A 532 17.63 5.67 -5.82
CA ALA A 532 16.73 6.82 -5.61
C ALA A 532 17.51 8.11 -5.32
N ASN A 533 18.45 8.03 -4.36
CA ASN A 533 19.33 9.13 -4.00
C ASN A 533 20.21 9.59 -5.17
N SER A 534 20.69 8.65 -6.01
CA SER A 534 21.48 9.01 -7.20
C SER A 534 20.67 9.76 -8.26
N ILE A 535 19.38 9.44 -8.42
CA ILE A 535 18.46 10.12 -9.34
C ILE A 535 18.21 11.54 -8.83
N LEU A 536 17.95 11.70 -7.54
CA LEU A 536 17.76 12.98 -6.88
C LEU A 536 19.00 13.89 -7.04
N LYS A 537 20.21 13.35 -6.80
CA LYS A 537 21.48 14.04 -7.10
C LYS A 537 21.64 14.41 -8.57
N ARG A 538 21.21 13.52 -9.47
CA ARG A 538 21.32 13.77 -10.91
C ARG A 538 20.45 14.94 -11.34
N ILE A 539 19.26 15.13 -10.76
CA ILE A 539 18.39 16.29 -11.02
C ILE A 539 19.10 17.60 -10.64
N LEU A 540 19.71 17.68 -9.46
CA LEU A 540 20.50 18.85 -9.04
C LEU A 540 21.67 19.14 -9.99
N VAL A 541 22.34 18.08 -10.48
CA VAL A 541 23.42 18.22 -11.47
C VAL A 541 22.89 18.77 -12.80
N LEU A 542 21.71 18.36 -13.24
CA LEU A 542 21.10 18.88 -14.48
C LEU A 542 20.79 20.36 -14.37
N GLU A 543 20.22 20.80 -13.25
CA GLU A 543 19.98 22.22 -12.95
C GLU A 543 21.29 23.03 -12.96
N SER A 544 22.32 22.53 -12.26
CA SER A 544 23.63 23.22 -12.20
C SER A 544 24.29 23.40 -13.57
N ARG A 545 23.88 22.60 -14.56
CA ARG A 545 24.36 22.65 -15.96
C ARG A 545 23.40 23.39 -16.89
N GLY A 546 22.40 24.08 -16.36
CA GLY A 546 21.46 24.90 -17.12
C GLY A 546 20.38 24.10 -17.85
N TYR A 547 20.15 22.83 -17.51
CA TYR A 547 18.98 22.10 -18.00
C TYR A 547 17.73 22.55 -17.24
N ASN A 548 16.64 22.83 -17.96
CA ASN A 548 15.40 23.30 -17.35
C ASN A 548 14.73 22.16 -16.54
N ILE A 549 14.63 22.35 -15.23
CA ILE A 549 13.88 21.49 -14.31
C ILE A 549 12.66 22.21 -13.70
N GLY A 550 12.35 23.43 -14.18
CA GLY A 550 11.31 24.31 -13.67
C GLY A 550 9.92 23.67 -13.70
N SER A 551 9.68 22.72 -14.61
CA SER A 551 8.43 21.96 -14.68
C SER A 551 8.07 21.27 -13.36
N LEU A 552 9.05 20.89 -12.53
CA LEU A 552 8.77 20.31 -11.21
C LEU A 552 8.09 21.31 -10.27
N LEU A 553 8.55 22.57 -10.27
CA LEU A 553 8.01 23.63 -9.42
C LEU A 553 6.73 24.25 -10.01
N GLU A 554 6.66 24.41 -11.33
CA GLU A 554 5.48 24.95 -12.03
C GLU A 554 4.21 24.12 -11.77
N ASN A 555 4.38 22.83 -11.48
CA ASN A 555 3.29 21.88 -11.24
C ASN A 555 3.19 21.45 -9.76
N ALA A 556 3.71 22.27 -8.85
CA ALA A 556 3.66 22.05 -7.42
C ALA A 556 3.17 23.31 -6.68
N SER A 557 2.58 23.10 -5.49
CA SER A 557 2.27 24.19 -4.56
C SER A 557 3.57 24.68 -3.92
N LEU A 558 4.02 25.87 -4.29
CA LEU A 558 5.24 26.47 -3.74
C LEU A 558 5.19 26.61 -2.21
N GLU A 559 4.00 26.90 -1.67
CA GLU A 559 3.77 27.00 -0.22
C GLU A 559 3.96 25.65 0.47
N GLU A 560 3.34 24.58 -0.05
CA GLU A 560 3.48 23.25 0.53
C GLU A 560 4.89 22.69 0.35
N VAL A 561 5.52 22.95 -0.80
CA VAL A 561 6.92 22.59 -1.04
C VAL A 561 7.82 23.26 0.00
N GLY A 562 7.64 24.56 0.26
CA GLY A 562 8.39 25.29 1.29
C GLY A 562 8.19 24.70 2.69
N ARG A 563 6.95 24.35 3.04
CA ARG A 563 6.60 23.70 4.31
C ARG A 563 7.27 22.33 4.49
N ILE A 564 7.25 21.49 3.45
CA ILE A 564 7.91 20.18 3.48
C ILE A 564 9.44 20.36 3.56
N SER A 565 10.01 21.29 2.80
CA SER A 565 11.44 21.61 2.87
C SER A 565 11.86 22.05 4.27
N LYS A 566 11.06 22.89 4.96
CA LYS A 566 11.32 23.29 6.35
C LYS A 566 11.34 22.10 7.30
N LEU A 567 10.39 21.17 7.18
CA LEU A 567 10.39 19.95 7.99
C LEU A 567 11.61 19.06 7.70
N ILE A 568 12.03 18.96 6.43
CA ILE A 568 13.23 18.23 6.03
C ILE A 568 14.49 18.90 6.60
N GLU A 569 14.57 20.23 6.59
CA GLU A 569 15.68 20.99 7.16
C GLU A 569 15.84 20.71 8.66
N GLU A 570 14.75 20.77 9.42
CA GLU A 570 14.78 20.53 10.88
C GLU A 570 15.13 19.08 11.24
N ASN A 571 14.89 18.12 10.34
CA ASN A 571 15.27 16.73 10.56
C ASN A 571 16.70 16.41 10.08
N TYR A 572 17.10 16.90 8.91
CA TYR A 572 18.29 16.43 8.15
C TYR A 572 19.34 17.51 7.87
N GLY A 573 19.03 18.77 8.13
CA GLY A 573 19.90 19.92 7.88
C GLY A 573 19.84 20.46 6.44
N LYS A 574 20.14 21.75 6.31
CA LYS A 574 20.06 22.53 5.05
C LYS A 574 21.06 22.14 3.96
N GLU A 575 22.18 21.50 4.32
CA GLU A 575 23.22 21.12 3.35
C GLU A 575 22.92 19.74 2.71
N ASN A 576 21.88 19.05 3.17
CA ASN A 576 21.56 17.71 2.72
C ASN A 576 20.87 17.72 1.34
N ASP A 577 21.20 16.73 0.50
CA ASP A 577 20.62 16.57 -0.83
C ASP A 577 19.07 16.51 -0.81
N TYR A 578 18.48 15.93 0.24
CA TYR A 578 17.02 15.87 0.43
C TYR A 578 16.39 17.26 0.56
N PHE A 579 17.00 18.16 1.33
CA PHE A 579 16.53 19.54 1.47
C PHE A 579 16.71 20.32 0.16
N LEU A 580 17.90 20.23 -0.44
CA LEU A 580 18.22 20.94 -1.68
C LEU A 580 17.26 20.54 -2.82
N SER A 581 16.90 19.26 -2.89
CA SER A 581 15.99 18.75 -3.93
C SER A 581 14.52 18.99 -3.60
N ALA A 582 14.14 18.97 -2.32
CA ALA A 582 12.79 19.35 -1.89
C ALA A 582 12.44 20.78 -2.33
N ASN A 583 13.40 21.72 -2.25
CA ASN A 583 13.25 23.08 -2.77
C ASN A 583 13.10 23.18 -4.30
N ARG A 584 13.13 22.05 -5.02
CA ARG A 584 12.84 21.91 -6.46
C ARG A 584 11.63 21.00 -6.72
N ALA A 585 10.83 20.73 -5.69
CA ALA A 585 9.74 19.76 -5.71
C ALA A 585 10.16 18.34 -6.12
N ALA A 586 11.41 17.95 -5.84
CA ALA A 586 11.94 16.61 -6.08
C ALA A 586 12.12 15.85 -4.76
N PHE A 587 11.26 14.86 -4.54
CA PHE A 587 11.20 14.10 -3.29
C PHE A 587 11.55 12.61 -3.48
N VAL A 588 11.96 11.96 -2.39
CA VAL A 588 12.16 10.51 -2.33
C VAL A 588 11.26 9.86 -1.27
N HIS A 589 10.86 8.62 -1.53
CA HIS A 589 10.11 7.76 -0.60
C HIS A 589 10.75 6.37 -0.50
N HIS A 590 11.43 6.12 0.62
CA HIS A 590 12.02 4.83 0.94
C HIS A 590 12.19 4.67 2.46
N SER A 591 12.61 3.50 2.92
CA SER A 591 12.75 3.20 4.37
C SER A 591 13.72 4.13 5.12
N GLY A 592 14.69 4.74 4.44
CA GLY A 592 15.61 5.72 5.04
C GLY A 592 15.08 7.16 5.16
N ILE A 593 13.78 7.41 4.92
CA ILE A 593 13.13 8.71 5.19
C ILE A 593 12.23 8.55 6.41
N SER A 594 12.24 9.56 7.29
CA SER A 594 11.51 9.58 8.56
C SER A 594 10.01 9.51 8.29
N ASN A 595 9.27 8.96 9.25
CA ASN A 595 7.85 8.69 9.05
C ASN A 595 7.03 9.97 8.82
N GLY A 596 7.29 11.03 9.58
CA GLY A 596 6.57 12.30 9.42
C GLY A 596 6.79 12.97 8.06
N ILE A 597 8.01 12.93 7.52
CA ILE A 597 8.31 13.43 6.17
C ILE A 597 7.60 12.57 5.11
N LYS A 598 7.58 11.24 5.27
CA LYS A 598 6.82 10.36 4.36
C LYS A 598 5.33 10.72 4.37
N ILE A 599 4.71 10.87 5.54
CA ILE A 599 3.30 11.27 5.67
C ILE A 599 3.04 12.61 4.96
N ALA A 600 3.94 13.59 5.13
CA ALA A 600 3.83 14.89 4.47
C ALA A 600 3.89 14.78 2.94
N ILE A 601 4.86 14.05 2.41
CA ILE A 601 5.02 13.79 0.96
C ILE A 601 3.81 13.03 0.41
N GLU A 602 3.33 12.01 1.13
CA GLU A 602 2.18 11.21 0.72
C GLU A 602 0.89 12.03 0.66
N SER A 603 0.65 12.87 1.67
CA SER A 603 -0.49 13.79 1.69
C SER A 603 -0.41 14.82 0.57
N ALA A 604 0.77 15.42 0.36
CA ALA A 604 0.98 16.38 -0.71
C ALA A 604 0.76 15.77 -2.10
N MET A 605 1.24 14.54 -2.35
CA MET A 605 0.92 13.79 -3.58
C MET A 605 -0.58 13.50 -3.69
N LYS A 606 -1.25 13.08 -2.60
CA LYS A 606 -2.69 12.75 -2.59
C LYS A 606 -3.56 13.97 -2.91
N LYS A 607 -3.16 15.16 -2.45
CA LYS A 607 -3.84 16.43 -2.72
C LYS A 607 -3.44 17.08 -4.05
N GLY A 608 -2.44 16.55 -4.76
CA GLY A 608 -1.91 17.15 -5.98
C GLY A 608 -1.06 18.41 -5.75
N TYR A 609 -0.57 18.61 -4.52
CA TYR A 609 0.37 19.70 -4.20
C TYR A 609 1.77 19.43 -4.72
N ILE A 610 2.13 18.17 -4.95
CA ILE A 610 3.34 17.77 -5.66
C ILE A 610 2.97 16.65 -6.64
N ASN A 611 3.66 16.62 -7.78
CA ASN A 611 3.38 15.68 -8.86
C ASN A 611 4.57 14.77 -9.21
N PHE A 612 5.68 14.82 -8.47
CA PHE A 612 6.88 14.06 -8.77
C PHE A 612 7.48 13.40 -7.52
N LEU A 613 7.71 12.09 -7.61
CA LEU A 613 8.25 11.29 -6.50
C LEU A 613 9.17 10.18 -7.01
N ILE A 614 10.26 9.91 -6.30
CA ILE A 614 11.15 8.77 -6.56
C ILE A 614 11.03 7.77 -5.40
N CYS A 615 10.77 6.49 -5.67
CA CYS A 615 10.50 5.53 -4.61
C CYS A 615 11.17 4.16 -4.80
N THR A 616 11.19 3.38 -3.72
CA THR A 616 11.52 1.94 -3.73
C THR A 616 10.26 1.07 -3.58
N SER A 617 10.43 -0.25 -3.40
CA SER A 617 9.33 -1.22 -3.17
C SER A 617 8.44 -0.93 -1.97
N THR A 618 8.87 -0.08 -1.06
CA THR A 618 8.05 0.44 0.04
C THR A 618 6.79 1.17 -0.44
N LEU A 619 6.79 1.77 -1.64
CA LEU A 619 5.57 2.37 -2.19
C LEU A 619 4.56 1.33 -2.69
N ALA A 620 5.02 0.14 -3.09
CA ALA A 620 4.12 -0.96 -3.44
C ALA A 620 3.31 -1.44 -2.22
N GLN A 621 3.72 -1.07 -1.01
CA GLN A 621 3.18 -1.53 0.27
C GLN A 621 2.42 -0.41 0.99
N GLY A 622 1.09 -0.52 1.06
CA GLY A 622 0.28 0.20 2.05
C GLY A 622 0.06 1.72 1.89
N VAL A 623 0.36 2.35 0.73
CA VAL A 623 0.12 3.80 0.51
C VAL A 623 -0.71 4.08 -0.74
N ASN A 624 -1.81 4.81 -0.56
CA ASN A 624 -2.78 5.13 -1.62
C ASN A 624 -2.46 6.44 -2.39
N LEU A 625 -1.41 6.42 -3.22
CA LEU A 625 -1.00 7.58 -4.04
C LEU A 625 -1.72 7.63 -5.41
N PRO A 626 -2.11 8.81 -5.90
CA PRO A 626 -2.68 8.98 -7.24
C PRO A 626 -1.59 8.99 -8.32
N ILE A 627 -1.11 7.80 -8.71
CA ILE A 627 -0.06 7.65 -9.73
C ILE A 627 -0.68 7.63 -11.12
N ARG A 628 -0.38 8.62 -11.97
CA ARG A 628 -0.75 8.61 -13.39
C ARG A 628 0.31 7.91 -14.24
N TYR A 629 1.59 8.20 -13.97
CA TYR A 629 2.72 7.61 -14.67
C TYR A 629 3.64 6.89 -13.70
N LEU A 630 3.78 5.59 -13.87
CA LEU A 630 4.73 4.77 -13.13
C LEU A 630 5.93 4.47 -14.02
N VAL A 631 7.08 5.04 -13.67
CA VAL A 631 8.32 4.93 -14.44
C VAL A 631 9.21 3.89 -13.78
N ILE A 632 9.45 2.77 -14.45
CA ILE A 632 10.24 1.65 -13.90
C ILE A 632 11.63 1.65 -14.55
N SER A 633 12.65 1.81 -13.69
CA SER A 633 14.05 1.87 -14.11
C SER A 633 14.68 0.50 -14.38
N ASN A 634 14.34 -0.50 -13.56
CA ASN A 634 14.77 -1.89 -13.70
C ASN A 634 13.93 -2.80 -12.80
N MET A 635 14.06 -4.10 -13.02
CA MET A 635 13.32 -5.17 -12.31
C MET A 635 14.12 -5.82 -11.16
N TYR A 636 15.19 -5.17 -10.69
CA TYR A 636 16.14 -5.78 -9.77
C TYR A 636 16.20 -5.04 -8.43
N GLN A 637 16.08 -5.79 -7.33
CA GLN A 637 16.30 -5.32 -5.97
C GLN A 637 17.52 -6.05 -5.40
N GLY A 638 18.64 -5.34 -5.24
CA GLY A 638 19.88 -6.00 -4.80
C GLY A 638 20.60 -6.71 -5.95
N LYS A 639 20.77 -8.03 -5.79
CA LYS A 639 21.18 -8.97 -6.84
C LYS A 639 19.98 -9.76 -7.38
N ASP A 640 18.87 -9.71 -6.67
CA ASP A 640 17.69 -10.51 -6.92
C ASP A 640 16.71 -9.71 -7.78
N GLN A 641 15.86 -10.44 -8.50
CA GLN A 641 14.74 -9.83 -9.19
C GLN A 641 13.63 -9.56 -8.20
N ILE A 642 12.83 -8.51 -8.44
CA ILE A 642 11.57 -8.35 -7.71
C ILE A 642 10.66 -9.55 -8.02
N ARG A 643 9.75 -9.88 -7.10
CA ARG A 643 8.77 -10.95 -7.36
C ARG A 643 7.74 -10.47 -8.37
N VAL A 644 7.16 -11.38 -9.16
CA VAL A 644 6.11 -11.04 -10.12
C VAL A 644 4.91 -10.46 -9.40
N ARG A 645 4.54 -11.01 -8.24
CA ARG A 645 3.48 -10.47 -7.38
C ARG A 645 3.73 -9.01 -6.98
N ASP A 646 4.95 -8.67 -6.57
CA ASP A 646 5.31 -7.32 -6.13
C ASP A 646 5.25 -6.32 -7.30
N PHE A 647 5.71 -6.74 -8.49
CA PHE A 647 5.57 -5.94 -9.70
C PHE A 647 4.11 -5.69 -10.06
N GLN A 648 3.27 -6.73 -10.02
CA GLN A 648 1.86 -6.61 -10.34
C GLN A 648 1.11 -5.73 -9.32
N ASN A 649 1.47 -5.80 -8.04
CA ASN A 649 0.99 -4.89 -7.00
C ASN A 649 1.41 -3.44 -7.28
N LEU A 650 2.66 -3.22 -7.71
CA LEU A 650 3.21 -1.91 -8.05
C LEU A 650 2.49 -1.28 -9.25
N ILE A 651 2.42 -1.99 -10.39
CA ILE A 651 1.69 -1.49 -11.58
C ILE A 651 0.19 -1.36 -11.30
N GLY A 652 -0.31 -2.13 -10.33
CA GLY A 652 -1.66 -2.04 -9.81
C GLY A 652 -2.03 -0.62 -9.36
N ARG A 653 -1.07 0.12 -8.80
CA ARG A 653 -1.26 1.48 -8.25
C ARG A 653 -1.28 2.57 -9.32
N ALA A 654 -0.86 2.27 -10.54
CA ALA A 654 -0.98 3.21 -11.66
C ALA A 654 -2.43 3.29 -12.15
N GLY A 655 -2.92 4.51 -12.38
CA GLY A 655 -4.30 4.77 -12.82
C GLY A 655 -5.29 4.61 -11.67
N ARG A 656 -5.41 5.63 -10.81
CA ARG A 656 -6.40 5.62 -9.73
C ARG A 656 -7.80 5.90 -10.27
N SER A 657 -8.72 4.96 -10.02
CA SER A 657 -10.14 5.07 -10.36
C SER A 657 -10.76 6.35 -9.80
N GLY A 658 -11.43 7.11 -10.67
CA GLY A 658 -12.06 8.39 -10.33
C GLY A 658 -11.14 9.62 -10.42
N LEU A 659 -9.83 9.42 -10.66
CA LEU A 659 -8.87 10.51 -10.92
C LEU A 659 -8.31 10.50 -12.33
N PHE A 660 -7.99 9.32 -12.88
CA PHE A 660 -7.47 9.16 -14.24
C PHE A 660 -8.30 8.15 -15.04
N THR A 661 -8.43 8.36 -16.36
CA THR A 661 -9.03 7.37 -17.27
C THR A 661 -8.08 6.21 -17.58
N GLU A 662 -6.77 6.52 -17.58
CA GLU A 662 -5.67 5.61 -17.89
C GLU A 662 -4.48 5.85 -16.93
N GLY A 663 -3.79 4.78 -16.53
CA GLY A 663 -2.45 4.84 -15.93
C GLY A 663 -1.40 4.24 -16.86
N SER A 664 -0.28 4.93 -17.08
CA SER A 664 0.80 4.44 -17.95
C SER A 664 2.00 3.93 -17.15
N ILE A 665 2.44 2.72 -17.48
CA ILE A 665 3.65 2.09 -16.95
C ILE A 665 4.76 2.22 -18.00
N LEU A 666 5.79 3.00 -17.69
CA LEU A 666 6.88 3.36 -18.60
C LEU A 666 8.16 2.62 -18.20
N LEU A 667 8.55 1.63 -19.01
CA LEU A 667 9.78 0.88 -18.83
C LEU A 667 10.91 1.61 -19.54
N THR A 668 11.89 2.05 -18.76
CA THR A 668 12.95 2.96 -19.23
C THR A 668 14.25 2.27 -19.63
N GLU A 669 14.29 0.94 -19.49
CA GLU A 669 15.44 0.14 -19.89
C GLU A 669 15.49 -0.01 -21.42
N THR A 670 16.23 0.89 -22.07
CA THR A 670 16.40 0.94 -23.54
C THR A 670 17.25 -0.21 -24.10
N PHE A 671 17.25 -0.36 -25.44
CA PHE A 671 17.91 -1.43 -26.18
C PHE A 671 17.39 -2.84 -25.86
N VAL A 672 16.15 -2.92 -25.38
CA VAL A 672 15.44 -4.16 -25.07
C VAL A 672 14.40 -4.43 -26.16
N TYR A 673 13.44 -3.53 -26.36
CA TYR A 673 12.30 -3.74 -27.25
C TYR A 673 12.70 -3.89 -28.72
N ASN A 674 13.56 -3.02 -29.25
CA ASN A 674 13.98 -3.09 -30.66
C ASN A 674 14.88 -4.30 -30.94
N LYS A 675 15.49 -4.89 -29.91
CA LYS A 675 16.34 -6.09 -30.00
C LYS A 675 15.65 -7.35 -29.44
N ARG A 676 14.34 -7.32 -29.19
CA ARG A 676 13.58 -8.39 -28.53
C ARG A 676 13.65 -9.73 -29.25
N ASN A 677 13.72 -9.70 -30.59
CA ASN A 677 13.81 -10.90 -31.43
C ASN A 677 15.20 -11.58 -31.39
N SER A 678 16.21 -10.95 -30.79
CA SER A 678 17.55 -11.51 -30.66
C SER A 678 17.62 -12.46 -29.46
N TYR A 679 17.08 -13.67 -29.61
CA TYR A 679 16.80 -14.61 -28.50
C TYR A 679 17.99 -14.88 -27.55
N TYR A 680 19.18 -15.12 -28.09
CA TYR A 680 20.40 -15.43 -27.31
C TYR A 680 21.16 -14.19 -26.83
N SER A 681 20.69 -12.99 -27.14
CA SER A 681 21.30 -11.75 -26.67
C SER A 681 20.84 -11.38 -25.26
N LYS A 682 21.60 -10.51 -24.59
CA LYS A 682 21.19 -9.90 -23.32
C LYS A 682 19.84 -9.18 -23.42
N ALA A 683 19.52 -8.58 -24.57
CA ALA A 683 18.24 -7.91 -24.81
C ALA A 683 17.08 -8.92 -24.91
N GLY A 684 17.28 -10.04 -25.62
CA GLY A 684 16.30 -11.12 -25.71
C GLY A 684 16.02 -11.79 -24.35
N TYR A 685 17.05 -11.94 -23.52
CA TYR A 685 16.88 -12.40 -22.12
C TYR A 685 16.02 -11.43 -21.31
N LYS A 686 16.36 -10.13 -21.30
CA LYS A 686 15.57 -9.10 -20.61
C LYS A 686 14.13 -9.03 -21.10
N TRP A 687 13.90 -9.13 -22.41
CA TRP A 687 12.55 -9.18 -22.97
C TRP A 687 11.73 -10.32 -22.37
N ARG A 688 12.32 -11.53 -22.25
CA ARG A 688 11.66 -12.66 -21.60
C ARG A 688 11.39 -12.40 -20.12
N GLU A 689 12.30 -11.75 -19.40
CA GLU A 689 12.07 -11.33 -18.01
C GLU A 689 10.86 -10.39 -17.93
N TYR A 690 10.80 -9.34 -18.75
CA TYR A 690 9.65 -8.42 -18.74
C TYR A 690 8.35 -9.14 -19.10
N LYS A 691 8.34 -10.05 -20.07
CA LYS A 691 7.15 -10.85 -20.39
C LYS A 691 6.70 -11.70 -19.20
N HIS A 692 7.64 -12.31 -18.48
CA HIS A 692 7.36 -13.07 -17.28
C HIS A 692 6.70 -12.19 -16.20
N PHE A 693 7.18 -10.96 -16.03
CA PHE A 693 6.60 -9.98 -15.09
C PHE A 693 5.22 -9.46 -15.49
N ILE A 694 4.98 -9.21 -16.77
CA ILE A 694 3.72 -8.65 -17.27
C ILE A 694 2.57 -9.65 -17.13
N ASP A 695 2.84 -10.94 -17.30
CA ASP A 695 1.85 -12.00 -17.16
C ASP A 695 1.60 -12.32 -15.67
N ASN A 696 0.39 -11.97 -15.22
CA ASN A 696 -0.03 -12.13 -13.83
C ASN A 696 -0.10 -13.60 -13.38
N ASN A 697 -0.24 -14.56 -14.29
CA ASN A 697 -0.28 -16.00 -13.98
C ASN A 697 1.07 -16.52 -13.51
N ASN A 698 2.16 -15.80 -13.81
CA ASN A 698 3.49 -16.10 -13.31
C ASN A 698 3.72 -15.61 -11.87
N SER A 699 2.73 -14.95 -11.26
CA SER A 699 2.81 -14.55 -9.87
C SER A 699 3.09 -15.75 -8.99
N GLU A 700 4.08 -15.63 -8.12
CA GLU A 700 4.46 -16.68 -7.20
C GLU A 700 3.28 -16.98 -6.26
N ALA A 701 3.03 -18.25 -5.96
CA ALA A 701 2.02 -18.65 -4.96
C ALA A 701 2.41 -18.15 -3.56
N CYS A 702 1.42 -17.83 -2.72
CA CYS A 702 1.67 -17.55 -1.31
C CYS A 702 2.23 -18.81 -0.66
N SER A 703 3.46 -18.74 -0.17
CA SER A 703 4.14 -19.84 0.49
C SER A 703 4.19 -19.63 2.00
N SER A 704 4.77 -20.60 2.71
CA SER A 704 4.97 -20.53 4.16
C SER A 704 6.46 -20.43 4.45
N ARG A 705 6.85 -19.46 5.28
CA ARG A 705 8.25 -19.36 5.72
C ARG A 705 8.66 -20.52 6.64
N ILE A 706 7.70 -21.11 7.36
CA ILE A 706 7.90 -22.32 8.17
C ILE A 706 8.14 -23.54 7.27
N LEU A 707 7.47 -23.65 6.12
CA LEU A 707 7.71 -24.75 5.18
C LEU A 707 9.13 -24.75 4.59
N PHE A 708 9.78 -23.58 4.48
CA PHE A 708 11.19 -23.51 4.06
C PHE A 708 12.16 -24.21 5.02
N LEU A 709 11.76 -24.52 6.26
CA LEU A 709 12.60 -25.23 7.23
C LEU A 709 12.88 -26.68 6.81
N VAL A 710 11.93 -27.30 6.09
CA VAL A 710 12.01 -28.70 5.66
C VAL A 710 12.29 -28.85 4.17
N LYS A 711 12.12 -27.78 3.37
CA LYS A 711 12.37 -27.83 1.93
C LYS A 711 13.88 -27.85 1.60
N PRO A 712 14.33 -28.73 0.70
CA PRO A 712 15.71 -28.73 0.22
C PRO A 712 16.01 -27.41 -0.49
N CYS A 713 17.04 -26.69 -0.01
CA CYS A 713 17.44 -25.42 -0.61
C CYS A 713 18.47 -25.69 -1.72
N THR A 714 18.04 -25.62 -2.97
CA THR A 714 18.91 -25.81 -4.14
C THR A 714 19.51 -24.49 -4.61
N PHE A 715 20.83 -24.46 -4.72
CA PHE A 715 21.61 -23.34 -5.23
C PHE A 715 22.13 -23.63 -6.64
N LYS A 716 22.74 -22.63 -7.29
CA LYS A 716 23.40 -22.80 -8.59
C LYS A 716 24.40 -23.97 -8.53
N ASN A 717 24.53 -24.69 -9.64
CA ASN A 717 25.29 -25.95 -9.77
C ASN A 717 24.67 -27.15 -9.03
N ASN A 718 23.36 -27.12 -8.76
CA ASN A 718 22.61 -28.18 -8.08
C ASN A 718 23.16 -28.54 -6.68
N TYR A 719 23.80 -27.57 -6.01
CA TYR A 719 24.18 -27.76 -4.61
C TYR A 719 22.92 -27.70 -3.75
N THR A 720 22.57 -28.80 -3.09
CA THR A 720 21.41 -28.85 -2.20
C THR A 720 21.85 -28.74 -0.75
N LEU A 721 21.30 -27.76 -0.05
CA LEU A 721 21.48 -27.58 1.37
C LEU A 721 20.34 -28.27 2.13
N ASP A 722 20.72 -29.20 3.00
CA ASP A 722 19.81 -29.87 3.93
C ASP A 722 19.66 -29.01 5.19
N MET A 723 18.60 -28.19 5.21
CA MET A 723 18.32 -27.30 6.33
C MET A 723 17.97 -28.05 7.62
N LYS A 724 17.31 -29.21 7.51
CA LYS A 724 16.93 -30.05 8.66
C LYS A 724 18.16 -30.47 9.46
N LYS A 725 19.25 -30.87 8.80
CA LYS A 725 20.52 -31.19 9.48
C LYS A 725 21.13 -30.02 10.24
N ILE A 726 21.05 -28.81 9.69
CA ILE A 726 21.57 -27.60 10.34
C ILE A 726 20.73 -27.26 11.57
N ILE A 727 19.41 -27.32 11.46
CA ILE A 727 18.47 -27.06 12.55
C ILE A 727 18.66 -28.09 13.67
N ASN A 728 18.76 -29.37 13.34
CA ASN A 728 19.03 -30.42 14.34
C ASN A 728 20.37 -30.16 15.04
N SER A 729 21.44 -29.83 14.30
CA SER A 729 22.72 -29.48 14.92
C SER A 729 22.66 -28.24 15.80
N TYR A 730 21.79 -27.28 15.50
CA TYR A 730 21.60 -26.05 16.27
C TYR A 730 21.03 -26.34 17.67
N TYR A 731 20.10 -27.30 17.78
CA TYR A 731 19.46 -27.67 19.05
C TYR A 731 20.16 -28.82 19.79
N SER A 732 20.82 -29.76 19.10
CA SER A 732 21.48 -30.90 19.75
C SER A 732 22.85 -30.58 20.37
N THR A 733 23.50 -29.48 19.99
CA THR A 733 24.84 -29.12 20.48
C THR A 733 24.94 -27.66 20.88
N ASN A 734 24.44 -27.32 22.07
CA ASN A 734 24.33 -25.94 22.55
C ASN A 734 25.66 -25.16 22.47
N ASP A 735 26.77 -25.73 22.93
CA ASP A 735 28.06 -25.00 23.00
C ASP A 735 28.96 -25.16 21.75
N LEU A 736 28.77 -26.23 20.97
CA LEU A 736 29.64 -26.56 19.83
C LEU A 736 29.12 -26.07 18.48
N PHE A 737 27.84 -25.66 18.40
CA PHE A 737 27.25 -25.23 17.14
C PHE A 737 27.98 -24.04 16.48
N PRO A 738 28.35 -22.96 17.18
CA PRO A 738 29.03 -21.82 16.54
C PRO A 738 30.33 -22.22 15.83
N GLN A 739 31.11 -23.12 16.44
CA GLN A 739 32.35 -23.62 15.86
C GLN A 739 32.09 -24.56 14.68
N LYS A 740 31.11 -25.46 14.79
CA LYS A 740 30.67 -26.32 13.68
C LYS A 740 30.16 -25.50 12.49
N TYR A 741 29.35 -24.48 12.75
CA TYR A 741 28.82 -23.57 11.74
C TYR A 741 29.93 -22.79 11.04
N LYS A 742 30.89 -22.25 11.80
CA LYS A 742 32.06 -21.55 11.24
C LYS A 742 32.90 -22.49 10.36
N ASN A 743 33.17 -23.72 10.82
CA ASN A 743 33.91 -24.71 10.04
C ASN A 743 33.17 -25.11 8.76
N TYR A 744 31.85 -25.31 8.85
CA TYR A 744 30.99 -25.60 7.70
C TYR A 744 31.04 -24.45 6.67
N LEU A 745 30.85 -23.20 7.11
CA LEU A 745 30.95 -22.03 6.24
C LEU A 745 32.34 -21.85 5.63
N GLN A 746 33.42 -22.15 6.36
CA GLN A 746 34.76 -22.13 5.80
C GLN A 746 34.95 -23.19 4.72
N LYS A 747 34.43 -24.40 4.92
CA LYS A 747 34.43 -25.46 3.91
C LYS A 747 33.70 -25.00 2.65
N ILE A 748 32.51 -24.40 2.78
CA ILE A 748 31.77 -23.82 1.65
C ILE A 748 32.54 -22.68 0.99
N LYS A 749 33.22 -21.83 1.75
CA LYS A 749 34.03 -20.73 1.19
C LYS A 749 35.18 -21.26 0.32
N ILE A 750 35.75 -22.41 0.66
CA ILE A 750 36.84 -23.06 -0.08
C ILE A 750 36.30 -23.83 -1.29
N GLU A 751 35.29 -24.69 -1.08
CA GLU A 751 34.75 -25.59 -2.11
C GLU A 751 33.83 -24.86 -3.12
N HIS A 752 33.06 -23.88 -2.65
CA HIS A 752 32.06 -23.15 -3.42
C HIS A 752 32.07 -21.64 -3.11
N PRO A 753 33.18 -20.92 -3.38
CA PRO A 753 33.33 -19.49 -3.04
C PRO A 753 32.24 -18.60 -3.62
N GLN A 754 31.70 -18.97 -4.79
CA GLN A 754 30.63 -18.25 -5.48
C GLN A 754 29.29 -18.33 -4.72
N LEU A 755 29.04 -19.42 -3.98
CA LEU A 755 27.80 -19.69 -3.25
C LEU A 755 27.85 -19.26 -1.79
N TYR A 756 29.04 -18.97 -1.25
CA TYR A 756 29.26 -18.69 0.17
C TYR A 756 28.29 -17.66 0.74
N ASN A 757 28.13 -16.52 0.05
CA ASN A 757 27.28 -15.45 0.55
C ASN A 757 25.79 -15.83 0.53
N ASP A 758 25.36 -16.58 -0.48
CA ASP A 758 23.95 -16.97 -0.66
C ASP A 758 23.58 -18.06 0.36
N ILE A 759 24.44 -19.08 0.54
CA ILE A 759 24.27 -20.13 1.57
C ILE A 759 24.29 -19.51 2.97
N LYS A 760 25.28 -18.65 3.27
CA LYS A 760 25.35 -17.96 4.56
C LYS A 760 24.08 -17.15 4.81
N PHE A 761 23.60 -16.42 3.81
CA PHE A 761 22.39 -15.62 3.93
C PHE A 761 21.15 -16.47 4.23
N VAL A 762 20.97 -17.61 3.53
CA VAL A 762 19.84 -18.51 3.77
C VAL A 762 19.91 -19.12 5.18
N ILE A 763 21.08 -19.58 5.62
CA ILE A 763 21.24 -20.15 6.97
C ILE A 763 21.00 -19.09 8.03
N ASP A 764 21.65 -17.92 7.93
CA ASP A 764 21.47 -16.80 8.87
C ASP A 764 19.98 -16.42 8.98
N GLN A 765 19.26 -16.35 7.84
CA GLN A 765 17.82 -16.09 7.86
C GLN A 765 17.00 -17.20 8.52
N THR A 766 17.30 -18.46 8.24
CA THR A 766 16.58 -19.59 8.86
C THR A 766 16.82 -19.63 10.36
N LEU A 767 18.04 -19.43 10.83
CA LEU A 767 18.33 -19.39 12.26
C LEU A 767 17.62 -18.22 12.96
N SER A 768 17.54 -17.04 12.32
CA SER A 768 16.77 -15.91 12.86
C SER A 768 15.27 -16.22 12.98
N SER A 769 14.75 -17.07 12.10
CA SER A 769 13.35 -17.49 12.04
C SER A 769 12.97 -18.44 13.17
N LEU A 770 13.92 -19.24 13.66
CA LEU A 770 13.69 -20.22 14.72
C LEU A 770 13.28 -19.56 16.04
N GLY A 771 13.84 -18.40 16.37
CA GLY A 771 13.50 -17.68 17.61
C GLY A 771 12.02 -17.30 17.72
N ALA A 772 11.38 -16.96 16.61
CA ALA A 772 9.94 -16.69 16.59
C ALA A 772 9.11 -17.96 16.88
N ILE A 773 9.55 -19.12 16.39
CA ILE A 773 8.92 -20.41 16.65
C ILE A 773 9.14 -20.83 18.11
N GLU A 774 10.36 -20.68 18.64
CA GLU A 774 10.66 -20.92 20.05
C GLU A 774 9.74 -20.10 20.97
N SER A 775 9.68 -18.77 20.77
CA SER A 775 8.81 -17.87 21.53
C SER A 775 7.33 -18.23 21.39
N PHE A 776 6.92 -18.71 20.23
CA PHE A 776 5.56 -19.18 19.99
C PHE A 776 5.24 -20.45 20.78
N LEU A 777 6.10 -21.47 20.68
CA LEU A 777 5.89 -22.74 21.39
C LEU A 777 5.87 -22.55 22.91
N MET A 778 6.66 -21.62 23.45
CA MET A 778 6.63 -21.25 24.87
C MET A 778 5.21 -20.95 25.38
N SER A 779 4.33 -20.35 24.56
CA SER A 779 2.95 -20.05 24.97
C SER A 779 2.05 -21.29 25.12
N TYR A 780 2.44 -22.41 24.53
CA TYR A 780 1.69 -23.67 24.55
C TYR A 780 2.32 -24.71 25.49
N LEU A 781 3.58 -24.52 25.90
CA LEU A 781 4.34 -25.40 26.79
C LEU A 781 4.03 -25.16 28.28
N GLN A 782 2.77 -25.34 28.66
CA GLN A 782 2.29 -25.06 30.02
C GLN A 782 2.43 -26.23 31.00
N GLU A 783 2.80 -27.41 30.51
CA GLU A 783 3.02 -28.62 31.32
C GLU A 783 4.50 -28.92 31.52
N ASN A 784 4.85 -29.82 32.45
CA ASN A 784 6.23 -30.06 32.87
C ASN A 784 7.01 -30.96 31.90
N THR A 785 6.34 -31.80 31.13
CA THR A 785 6.97 -32.74 30.21
C THR A 785 6.56 -32.51 28.76
N TRP A 786 7.42 -32.94 27.84
CA TRP A 786 7.12 -32.90 26.41
C TRP A 786 5.88 -33.72 26.06
N VAL A 787 5.75 -34.90 26.67
CA VAL A 787 4.64 -35.84 26.42
C VAL A 787 3.29 -35.21 26.75
N GLU A 788 3.23 -34.36 27.78
CA GLU A 788 1.99 -33.66 28.14
C GLU A 788 1.65 -32.51 27.18
N CYS A 789 2.63 -31.97 26.45
CA CYS A 789 2.45 -30.84 25.55
C CYS A 789 2.36 -31.22 24.06
N GLU A 790 2.88 -32.39 23.67
CA GLU A 790 3.14 -32.72 22.26
C GLU A 790 1.88 -32.71 21.39
N ASP A 791 0.78 -33.26 21.90
CA ASP A 791 -0.50 -33.28 21.20
C ASP A 791 -1.01 -31.87 20.88
N ARG A 792 -0.88 -30.93 21.83
CA ARG A 792 -1.30 -29.53 21.65
C ARG A 792 -0.41 -28.82 20.63
N ILE A 793 0.91 -29.05 20.69
CA ILE A 793 1.85 -28.45 19.73
C ILE A 793 1.61 -29.01 18.32
N HIS A 794 1.38 -30.32 18.20
CA HIS A 794 1.06 -30.96 16.93
C HIS A 794 -0.29 -30.46 16.38
N SER A 795 -1.29 -30.21 17.23
CA SER A 795 -2.56 -29.57 16.84
C SER A 795 -2.32 -28.20 16.21
N VAL A 796 -1.56 -27.35 16.90
CA VAL A 796 -1.27 -25.99 16.44
C VAL A 796 -0.42 -26.01 15.15
N LEU A 797 0.58 -26.91 15.06
CA LEU A 797 1.36 -27.12 13.84
C LEU A 797 0.45 -27.54 12.67
N LYS A 798 -0.49 -28.47 12.88
CA LYS A 798 -1.46 -28.88 11.85
C LYS A 798 -2.34 -27.74 11.37
N ASN A 799 -2.51 -26.70 12.19
CA ASN A 799 -3.23 -25.48 11.84
C ASN A 799 -2.39 -24.44 11.08
N THR A 800 -1.09 -24.66 10.86
CA THR A 800 -0.22 -23.78 10.05
C THR A 800 -0.44 -23.94 8.54
N LEU A 801 -0.15 -22.87 7.79
CA LEU A 801 -0.14 -22.92 6.33
C LEU A 801 0.95 -23.88 5.83
N ALA A 802 2.09 -23.93 6.53
CA ALA A 802 3.18 -24.85 6.26
C ALA A 802 2.72 -26.30 6.19
N TYR A 803 2.03 -26.75 7.24
CA TYR A 803 1.53 -28.11 7.32
C TYR A 803 0.44 -28.37 6.28
N HIS A 804 -0.40 -27.38 5.98
CA HIS A 804 -1.42 -27.49 4.94
C HIS A 804 -0.83 -27.71 3.55
N LEU A 805 0.20 -26.94 3.18
CA LEU A 805 0.88 -27.00 1.87
C LEU A 805 1.90 -28.14 1.74
N ALA A 806 2.32 -28.74 2.85
CA ALA A 806 3.35 -29.77 2.89
C ALA A 806 2.89 -31.11 2.29
N THR A 807 3.81 -31.77 1.58
CA THR A 807 3.74 -33.19 1.24
C THR A 807 3.78 -34.07 2.50
N LEU A 808 3.48 -35.37 2.36
CA LEU A 808 3.50 -36.29 3.51
C LEU A 808 4.88 -36.35 4.20
N GLU A 809 5.96 -36.40 3.41
CA GLU A 809 7.34 -36.39 3.93
C GLU A 809 7.72 -35.07 4.59
N GLU A 810 7.28 -33.94 4.01
CA GLU A 810 7.48 -32.62 4.62
C GLU A 810 6.68 -32.46 5.92
N LYS A 811 5.47 -33.02 6.02
CA LYS A 811 4.66 -33.03 7.25
C LYS A 811 5.34 -33.77 8.38
N GLU A 812 5.86 -34.96 8.11
CA GLU A 812 6.65 -35.73 9.09
C GLU A 812 7.89 -34.94 9.53
N SER A 813 8.61 -34.34 8.57
CA SER A 813 9.77 -33.51 8.89
C SER A 813 9.44 -32.24 9.69
N LEU A 814 8.26 -31.63 9.46
CA LEU A 814 7.81 -30.48 10.23
C LEU A 814 7.52 -30.88 11.68
N ILE A 815 6.86 -32.02 11.89
CA ILE A 815 6.61 -32.58 13.23
C ILE A 815 7.95 -32.81 13.93
N GLU A 816 8.90 -33.49 13.28
CA GLU A 816 10.22 -33.73 13.86
C GLU A 816 10.95 -32.45 14.25
N ILE A 817 10.92 -31.40 13.41
CA ILE A 817 11.54 -30.12 13.74
C ILE A 817 10.85 -29.47 14.94
N PHE A 818 9.51 -29.46 14.99
CA PHE A 818 8.77 -28.89 16.10
C PHE A 818 9.01 -29.67 17.41
N ASP A 819 9.15 -30.98 17.35
CA ASP A 819 9.52 -31.82 18.49
C ASP A 819 10.91 -31.47 19.02
N VAL A 820 11.89 -31.29 18.13
CA VAL A 820 13.25 -30.91 18.50
C VAL A 820 13.25 -29.54 19.19
N ILE A 821 12.55 -28.55 18.62
CA ILE A 821 12.44 -27.21 19.20
C ILE A 821 11.73 -27.26 20.56
N GLY A 822 10.63 -28.01 20.65
CA GLY A 822 9.82 -28.11 21.85
C GLY A 822 10.50 -28.84 23.00
N LYS A 823 11.22 -29.94 22.73
CA LYS A 823 12.08 -30.62 23.72
C LYS A 823 13.19 -29.70 24.21
N TYR A 824 13.88 -29.03 23.28
CA TYR A 824 14.89 -28.04 23.62
C TYR A 824 14.34 -26.96 24.56
N CYS A 825 13.16 -26.43 24.24
CA CYS A 825 12.45 -25.45 25.03
C CYS A 825 12.20 -25.89 26.48
N ILE A 826 11.65 -27.10 26.69
CA ILE A 826 11.38 -27.65 28.04
C ILE A 826 12.68 -27.97 28.80
N GLU A 827 13.68 -28.53 28.12
CA GLU A 827 14.96 -28.92 28.73
C GLU A 827 15.72 -27.71 29.27
N ASN A 828 15.68 -26.59 28.56
CA ASN A 828 16.42 -25.37 28.88
C ASN A 828 15.62 -24.40 29.77
N VAL A 829 14.28 -24.43 29.71
CA VAL A 829 13.40 -23.63 30.57
C VAL A 829 12.43 -24.58 31.26
N ARG A 830 12.80 -25.09 32.44
CA ARG A 830 12.06 -26.16 33.13
C ARG A 830 10.85 -25.66 33.91
N ASP A 831 10.88 -24.42 34.36
CA ASP A 831 9.78 -23.82 35.11
C ASP A 831 8.64 -23.37 34.17
N THR A 832 7.39 -23.76 34.49
CA THR A 832 6.20 -23.44 33.67
C THR A 832 5.91 -21.94 33.65
N TYR A 833 6.15 -21.25 34.76
CA TYR A 833 5.90 -19.82 34.88
C TYR A 833 6.94 -19.00 34.11
N GLU A 834 8.22 -19.39 34.15
CA GLU A 834 9.27 -18.81 33.29
C GLU A 834 8.95 -18.99 31.80
N ARG A 835 8.51 -20.19 31.38
CA ARG A 835 8.06 -20.43 29.99
C ARG A 835 6.94 -19.47 29.61
N TYR A 836 5.98 -19.26 30.49
CA TYR A 836 4.89 -18.30 30.28
C TYR A 836 5.41 -16.86 30.14
N VAL A 837 6.32 -16.40 30.98
CA VAL A 837 6.95 -15.08 30.88
C VAL A 837 7.71 -14.92 29.57
N TYR A 838 8.50 -15.93 29.18
CA TYR A 838 9.29 -15.91 27.94
C TYR A 838 8.41 -15.87 26.70
N SER A 839 7.23 -16.49 26.76
CA SER A 839 6.27 -16.44 25.66
C SER A 839 5.80 -15.01 25.32
N ARG A 840 5.95 -14.04 26.23
CA ARG A 840 5.51 -12.65 26.01
C ARG A 840 6.58 -11.75 25.38
N SER A 841 7.84 -12.17 25.33
CA SER A 841 8.97 -11.31 24.92
C SER A 841 9.25 -11.27 23.40
N LEU A 842 8.66 -12.19 22.62
CA LEU A 842 8.95 -12.41 21.19
C LEU A 842 10.43 -12.77 20.88
N LEU A 843 11.26 -13.05 21.90
CA LEU A 843 12.68 -13.40 21.76
C LEU A 843 12.91 -14.91 21.83
N SER A 844 14.05 -15.36 21.29
CA SER A 844 14.50 -16.75 21.39
C SER A 844 14.84 -17.14 22.82
N VAL A 845 14.78 -18.45 23.12
CA VAL A 845 15.08 -19.01 24.44
C VAL A 845 16.49 -18.65 24.90
N LYS A 846 17.48 -18.76 24.01
CA LYS A 846 18.89 -18.40 24.33
C LYS A 846 19.01 -16.94 24.79
N LYS A 847 18.30 -16.02 24.13
CA LYS A 847 18.30 -14.60 24.48
C LYS A 847 17.59 -14.37 25.81
N MET A 848 16.47 -15.05 26.05
CA MET A 848 15.72 -14.94 27.30
C MET A 848 16.48 -15.49 28.50
N LEU A 849 17.18 -16.62 28.36
CA LEU A 849 18.03 -17.17 29.42
C LEU A 849 19.16 -16.21 29.80
N TYR A 850 19.80 -15.59 28.79
CA TYR A 850 20.80 -14.56 29.03
C TYR A 850 20.21 -13.35 29.77
N ILE A 851 19.07 -12.83 29.30
CA ILE A 851 18.35 -11.73 29.95
C ILE A 851 18.01 -12.10 31.39
N GLN A 852 17.50 -13.32 31.64
CA GLN A 852 17.14 -13.76 32.98
C GLN A 852 18.34 -13.88 33.91
N SER A 853 19.46 -14.43 33.44
CA SER A 853 20.70 -14.50 34.22
C SER A 853 21.18 -13.10 34.60
N TRP A 854 21.21 -12.20 33.63
CA TRP A 854 21.60 -10.82 33.88
C TRP A 854 20.65 -10.10 34.83
N VAL A 855 19.33 -10.25 34.67
CA VAL A 855 18.35 -9.67 35.60
C VAL A 855 18.52 -10.23 37.01
N ASN A 856 18.84 -11.51 37.17
CA ASN A 856 19.15 -12.09 38.49
C ASN A 856 20.37 -11.45 39.14
N GLU A 857 21.42 -11.18 38.36
CA GLU A 857 22.67 -10.61 38.86
C GLU A 857 22.56 -9.10 39.15
N ASN A 858 21.61 -8.39 38.54
CA ASN A 858 21.51 -6.93 38.58
C ASN A 858 20.14 -6.44 39.10
N LEU A 859 19.38 -7.29 39.80
CA LEU A 859 17.98 -7.00 40.16
C LEU A 859 17.90 -5.77 41.08
N ASP A 860 18.79 -5.69 42.06
CA ASP A 860 18.80 -4.61 43.06
C ASP A 860 19.12 -3.26 42.39
N GLU A 861 20.08 -3.22 41.46
CA GLU A 861 20.42 -2.02 40.70
C GLU A 861 19.25 -1.57 39.80
N ILE A 862 18.55 -2.53 39.16
CA ILE A 862 17.40 -2.23 38.31
C ILE A 862 16.25 -1.64 39.13
N ILE A 863 15.94 -2.20 40.29
CA ILE A 863 14.82 -1.74 41.14
C ILE A 863 15.05 -0.30 41.64
N VAL A 864 16.31 0.06 41.91
CA VAL A 864 16.67 1.40 42.41
C VAL A 864 16.68 2.46 41.31
N CYS A 865 16.61 2.07 40.03
CA CYS A 865 16.53 3.02 38.92
C CYS A 865 15.26 3.88 39.01
N ASP A 866 15.43 5.18 39.27
CA ASP A 866 14.35 6.16 39.36
C ASP A 866 14.17 7.00 38.07
N SER A 867 15.08 6.85 37.10
CA SER A 867 15.11 7.60 35.84
C SER A 867 15.39 6.72 34.64
N THR A 868 14.93 7.17 33.47
CA THR A 868 15.12 6.42 32.21
C THR A 868 16.57 6.44 31.75
N ASP A 869 17.35 7.49 32.05
CA ASP A 869 18.78 7.61 31.76
C ASP A 869 19.62 6.56 32.51
N MET A 870 19.37 6.41 33.81
CA MET A 870 20.03 5.37 34.62
C MET A 870 19.65 3.98 34.11
N LEU A 871 18.35 3.74 33.93
CA LEU A 871 17.88 2.44 33.45
C LEU A 871 18.51 2.10 32.09
N LEU A 872 18.50 3.04 31.13
CA LEU A 872 19.11 2.85 29.81
C LEU A 872 20.58 2.47 29.92
N SER A 873 21.34 3.17 30.77
CA SER A 873 22.76 2.90 30.98
C SER A 873 23.01 1.48 31.49
N TYR A 874 22.16 0.97 32.41
CA TYR A 874 22.25 -0.40 32.91
C TYR A 874 21.85 -1.44 31.85
N VAL A 875 20.68 -1.27 31.21
CA VAL A 875 20.20 -2.26 30.23
C VAL A 875 20.99 -2.26 28.93
N PHE A 876 21.75 -1.20 28.64
CA PHE A 876 22.53 -1.07 27.42
C PHE A 876 23.53 -2.22 27.22
N MET A 877 24.17 -2.70 28.28
CA MET A 877 25.09 -3.85 28.20
C MET A 877 24.37 -5.12 27.73
N VAL A 878 23.12 -5.32 28.14
CA VAL A 878 22.28 -6.44 27.68
C VAL A 878 21.87 -6.23 26.24
N ILE A 879 21.44 -5.01 25.91
CA ILE A 879 21.04 -4.65 24.55
C ILE A 879 22.19 -4.97 23.60
N GLU A 880 23.43 -4.57 23.92
CA GLU A 880 24.65 -4.87 23.17
C GLU A 880 24.85 -6.38 22.98
N LYS A 881 24.75 -7.18 24.04
CA LYS A 881 25.05 -8.62 23.99
C LYS A 881 23.96 -9.46 23.32
N VAL A 882 22.70 -9.05 23.47
CA VAL A 882 21.52 -9.70 22.85
C VAL A 882 21.33 -9.26 21.40
N TYR A 883 21.99 -8.15 21.02
CA TYR A 883 21.96 -7.60 19.69
C TYR A 883 22.57 -8.54 18.66
N ASP A 884 21.83 -8.81 17.59
CA ASP A 884 22.35 -9.49 16.40
C ASP A 884 22.04 -8.65 15.16
N ASN A 885 22.65 -7.47 15.09
CA ASN A 885 22.45 -6.53 13.98
C ASN A 885 23.78 -6.18 13.31
N LYS A 886 23.78 -6.23 11.99
CA LYS A 886 24.95 -5.95 11.15
C LYS A 886 25.52 -4.55 11.34
N ILE A 887 24.70 -3.56 11.71
CA ILE A 887 25.17 -2.18 11.87
C ILE A 887 26.02 -2.08 13.13
N VAL A 888 25.48 -2.55 14.26
CA VAL A 888 26.16 -2.50 15.56
C VAL A 888 27.45 -3.31 15.56
N ASN A 889 27.44 -4.48 14.92
CA ASN A 889 28.64 -5.30 14.75
C ASN A 889 29.75 -4.62 13.91
N ASN A 890 29.45 -3.54 13.19
CA ASN A 890 30.40 -2.78 12.40
C ASN A 890 30.80 -1.44 13.05
N ILE A 891 30.19 -1.06 14.18
CA ILE A 891 30.57 0.16 14.92
C ILE A 891 31.83 -0.14 15.73
N GLU A 892 32.76 0.82 15.79
CA GLU A 892 34.04 0.63 16.47
C GLU A 892 33.89 0.55 18.00
N PHE A 893 33.11 1.46 18.59
CA PHE A 893 32.85 1.53 20.03
C PHE A 893 31.35 1.52 20.29
N VAL A 894 30.86 0.57 21.09
CA VAL A 894 29.43 0.38 21.29
C VAL A 894 28.83 1.52 22.14
N GLU A 895 29.65 2.17 22.98
CA GLU A 895 29.30 3.36 23.76
C GLU A 895 28.76 4.52 22.88
N CYS A 896 29.11 4.54 21.59
CA CYS A 896 28.53 5.48 20.62
C CYS A 896 27.00 5.37 20.59
N ILE A 897 26.46 4.15 20.64
CA ILE A 897 25.02 3.90 20.56
C ILE A 897 24.32 4.33 21.84
N LEU A 898 24.94 4.18 23.01
CA LEU A 898 24.39 4.69 24.27
C LEU A 898 24.24 6.21 24.22
N ASN A 899 25.27 6.92 23.78
CA ASN A 899 25.24 8.38 23.62
C ASN A 899 24.17 8.82 22.60
N ILE A 900 24.10 8.15 21.45
CA ILE A 900 23.06 8.37 20.45
C ILE A 900 21.67 8.08 21.06
N GLY A 901 21.53 7.03 21.87
CA GLY A 901 20.31 6.64 22.56
C GLY A 901 19.81 7.71 23.53
N LEU A 902 20.70 8.31 24.33
CA LEU A 902 20.39 9.42 25.22
C LEU A 902 19.92 10.66 24.45
N MET A 903 20.58 11.01 23.35
CA MET A 903 20.13 12.13 22.50
C MET A 903 18.78 11.81 21.81
N TRP A 904 18.64 10.59 21.31
CA TRP A 904 17.44 10.14 20.59
C TRP A 904 16.21 10.20 21.49
N LYS A 905 16.29 9.64 22.70
CA LYS A 905 15.19 9.62 23.67
C LYS A 905 14.76 11.03 24.08
N ASN A 906 15.70 11.97 24.13
CA ASN A 906 15.46 13.37 24.48
C ASN A 906 14.96 14.21 23.29
N GLY A 907 14.76 13.60 22.12
CA GLY A 907 14.14 14.28 21.00
C GLY A 907 15.08 15.06 20.08
N ASN A 908 16.40 14.85 20.15
CA ASN A 908 17.33 15.50 19.22
C ASN A 908 17.08 15.09 17.76
N SER A 909 17.25 16.01 16.81
CA SER A 909 17.09 15.70 15.39
C SER A 909 18.17 14.74 14.89
N TYR A 910 17.93 14.07 13.76
CA TYR A 910 18.96 13.23 13.14
C TYR A 910 20.20 14.05 12.77
N PHE A 911 20.02 15.31 12.37
CA PHE A 911 21.10 16.24 12.07
C PHE A 911 21.93 16.61 13.30
N ASP A 912 21.29 16.86 14.45
CA ASP A 912 22.00 17.17 15.70
C ASP A 912 22.84 15.96 16.15
N ILE A 913 22.26 14.77 16.09
CA ILE A 913 22.94 13.52 16.44
C ILE A 913 24.11 13.26 15.48
N LEU A 914 23.94 13.51 14.17
CA LEU A 914 25.01 13.38 13.19
C LEU A 914 26.15 14.37 13.48
N THR A 915 25.81 15.63 13.77
CA THR A 915 26.79 16.68 14.06
C THR A 915 27.59 16.34 15.32
N TYR A 916 26.91 15.88 16.38
CA TYR A 916 27.57 15.38 17.58
C TYR A 916 28.49 14.20 17.27
N SER A 917 27.98 13.20 16.54
CA SER A 917 28.73 12.00 16.20
C SER A 917 29.99 12.29 15.37
N GLN A 918 29.92 13.26 14.45
CA GLN A 918 31.07 13.68 13.65
C GLN A 918 32.11 14.45 14.48
N LYS A 919 31.65 15.24 15.46
CA LYS A 919 32.52 15.96 16.39
C LYS A 919 33.27 15.02 17.33
N GLU A 920 32.60 13.98 17.81
CA GLU A 920 33.18 12.92 18.64
C GLU A 920 33.91 11.84 17.81
N GLU A 921 34.06 12.05 16.49
CA GLU A 921 34.76 11.17 15.55
C GLU A 921 34.27 9.71 15.54
N PHE A 922 32.98 9.46 15.78
CA PHE A 922 32.43 8.11 15.77
C PHE A 922 32.54 7.44 14.39
N GLN A 923 33.01 6.19 14.37
CA GLN A 923 33.32 5.45 13.14
C GLN A 923 32.54 4.15 13.00
N ILE A 924 32.29 3.79 11.74
CA ILE A 924 31.66 2.53 11.32
C ILE A 924 32.45 1.88 10.19
N LEU A 925 32.59 0.55 10.27
CA LEU A 925 33.26 -0.27 9.27
C LEU A 925 32.36 -0.44 8.03
N LYS A 926 32.74 0.24 6.94
CA LYS A 926 32.07 0.15 5.63
C LYS A 926 33.02 -0.40 4.57
N ARG A 927 32.67 -1.57 4.01
CA ARG A 927 33.46 -2.26 2.97
C ARG A 927 34.92 -2.48 3.40
N GLY A 928 35.13 -2.84 4.67
CA GLY A 928 36.46 -3.11 5.22
C GLY A 928 37.29 -1.87 5.55
N LYS A 929 36.71 -0.67 5.54
CA LYS A 929 37.37 0.57 5.98
C LYS A 929 36.51 1.29 6.99
N LEU A 930 37.12 1.80 8.06
CA LEU A 930 36.45 2.70 8.98
C LEU A 930 36.13 4.03 8.29
N ARG A 931 34.95 4.55 8.55
CA ARG A 931 34.45 5.82 8.04
C ARG A 931 33.60 6.49 9.11
N ASN A 932 33.62 7.82 9.14
CA ASN A 932 32.71 8.59 9.99
C ASN A 932 31.25 8.29 9.64
N PHE A 933 30.37 8.40 10.63
CA PHE A 933 28.94 8.25 10.40
C PHE A 933 28.41 9.24 9.36
N ASP A 934 27.54 8.73 8.50
CA ASP A 934 26.68 9.55 7.63
C ASP A 934 25.23 9.53 8.14
N LEU A 935 24.38 10.38 7.55
CA LEU A 935 22.98 10.50 7.95
C LEU A 935 22.23 9.16 7.86
N ASP A 936 22.56 8.31 6.87
CA ASP A 936 21.91 7.01 6.70
C ASP A 936 22.25 6.04 7.85
N ASP A 937 23.46 6.13 8.41
CA ASP A 937 23.83 5.37 9.60
C ASP A 937 23.01 5.82 10.81
N ILE A 938 22.93 7.14 11.04
CA ILE A 938 22.17 7.71 12.16
C ILE A 938 20.69 7.32 12.08
N ILE A 939 20.07 7.47 10.91
CA ILE A 939 18.66 7.08 10.71
C ILE A 939 18.46 5.60 11.02
N LYS A 940 19.35 4.71 10.58
CA LYS A 940 19.22 3.28 10.89
C LYS A 940 19.41 2.97 12.37
N ILE A 941 20.36 3.62 13.04
CA ILE A 941 20.59 3.43 14.48
C ILE A 941 19.36 3.90 15.26
N CYS A 942 18.81 5.07 14.93
CA CYS A 942 17.60 5.55 15.58
C CYS A 942 16.37 4.67 15.26
N ASP A 943 16.00 4.54 13.99
CA ASP A 943 14.71 3.97 13.59
C ASP A 943 14.67 2.44 13.66
N SER A 944 15.79 1.76 13.41
CA SER A 944 15.85 0.28 13.43
C SER A 944 16.42 -0.25 14.74
N VAL A 945 17.52 0.34 15.23
CA VAL A 945 18.20 -0.20 16.41
C VAL A 945 17.48 0.19 17.69
N LEU A 946 17.40 1.49 17.96
CA LEU A 946 16.84 2.03 19.20
C LEU A 946 15.30 1.89 19.23
N SER A 947 14.61 2.22 18.14
CA SER A 947 13.14 2.23 18.10
C SER A 947 12.48 0.88 17.89
N TYR A 948 13.21 -0.19 17.54
CA TYR A 948 12.63 -1.51 17.32
C TYR A 948 13.33 -2.57 18.16
N ASP A 949 14.56 -2.93 17.82
CA ASP A 949 15.25 -4.05 18.45
C ASP A 949 15.48 -3.82 19.96
N SER A 950 15.93 -2.62 20.36
CA SER A 950 16.11 -2.29 21.77
C SER A 950 14.80 -2.33 22.56
N THR A 951 13.68 -1.88 21.97
CA THR A 951 12.38 -1.87 22.66
C THR A 951 11.85 -3.28 22.93
N VAL A 952 12.12 -4.24 22.04
CA VAL A 952 11.77 -5.66 22.27
C VAL A 952 12.57 -6.22 23.46
N ILE A 953 13.88 -5.93 23.50
CA ILE A 953 14.77 -6.38 24.59
C ILE A 953 14.38 -5.73 25.93
N ILE A 954 14.13 -4.43 25.96
CA ILE A 954 13.73 -3.70 27.16
C ILE A 954 12.39 -4.22 27.68
N SER A 955 11.44 -4.50 26.79
CA SER A 955 10.15 -5.12 27.16
C SER A 955 10.34 -6.51 27.76
N ALA A 956 11.26 -7.31 27.19
CA ALA A 956 11.60 -8.63 27.72
C ALA A 956 12.23 -8.57 29.12
N ILE A 957 13.18 -7.64 29.34
CA ILE A 957 13.76 -7.37 30.66
C ILE A 957 12.66 -6.98 31.64
N GLY A 958 11.77 -6.06 31.24
CA GLY A 958 10.64 -5.62 32.06
C GLY A 958 9.68 -6.74 32.47
N GLU A 959 9.38 -7.70 31.58
CA GLU A 959 8.55 -8.86 31.92
C GLU A 959 9.25 -9.81 32.92
N VAL A 960 10.57 -10.02 32.80
CA VAL A 960 11.34 -10.85 33.74
C VAL A 960 11.48 -10.17 35.11
N VAL A 961 11.69 -8.86 35.14
CA VAL A 961 11.68 -8.09 36.39
C VAL A 961 10.30 -8.16 37.04
N SER A 962 9.24 -7.97 36.24
CA SER A 962 7.84 -8.06 36.67
C SER A 962 7.45 -9.40 37.29
N SER A 963 8.15 -10.47 36.92
CA SER A 963 7.86 -11.81 37.40
C SER A 963 8.54 -12.15 38.73
N LYS A 964 9.43 -11.29 39.24
CA LYS A 964 10.29 -11.57 40.41
C LYS A 964 10.00 -10.71 41.64
N VAL A 965 9.27 -9.61 41.46
CA VAL A 965 9.04 -8.62 42.52
C VAL A 965 7.56 -8.25 42.54
N GLU A 966 6.94 -8.31 43.71
CA GLU A 966 5.49 -8.10 43.86
C GLU A 966 5.08 -6.61 43.81
N GLU A 967 5.93 -5.68 44.28
CA GLU A 967 5.68 -4.22 44.31
C GLU A 967 6.60 -3.46 43.35
N LEU A 968 6.16 -3.27 42.09
CA LEU A 968 6.99 -2.70 41.01
C LEU A 968 6.40 -1.44 40.35
N HIS A 969 5.42 -0.78 40.95
CA HIS A 969 4.71 0.33 40.28
C HIS A 969 5.66 1.43 39.76
N GLN A 970 6.73 1.74 40.49
CA GLN A 970 7.71 2.74 40.08
C GLN A 970 8.60 2.27 38.92
N ILE A 971 9.32 1.16 39.06
CA ILE A 971 10.23 0.69 38.01
C ILE A 971 9.49 0.24 36.74
N ASN A 972 8.29 -0.35 36.86
CA ASN A 972 7.45 -0.64 35.69
C ASN A 972 7.05 0.63 34.94
N LYS A 973 6.85 1.75 35.65
CA LYS A 973 6.63 3.04 35.01
C LYS A 973 7.89 3.49 34.27
N VAL A 974 9.09 3.37 34.87
CA VAL A 974 10.36 3.75 34.22
C VAL A 974 10.61 2.90 32.96
N PHE A 975 10.39 1.58 33.00
CA PHE A 975 10.47 0.71 31.82
C PHE A 975 9.51 1.15 30.71
N ARG A 976 8.25 1.44 31.06
CA ARG A 976 7.25 1.93 30.09
C ARG A 976 7.67 3.26 29.49
N GLN A 977 8.19 4.18 30.31
CA GLN A 977 8.69 5.48 29.85
C GLN A 977 9.84 5.30 28.89
N LEU A 978 10.90 4.59 29.29
CA LEU A 978 12.09 4.36 28.45
C LEU A 978 11.74 3.71 27.10
N ASN A 979 10.88 2.69 27.10
CA ASN A 979 10.43 2.05 25.87
C ASN A 979 9.72 3.02 24.93
N ASN A 980 8.84 3.88 25.47
CA ASN A 980 8.15 4.88 24.66
C ASN A 980 9.13 5.94 24.14
N GLU A 981 10.05 6.41 24.99
CA GLU A 981 11.04 7.42 24.61
C GLU A 981 11.96 6.92 23.48
N LEU A 982 12.44 5.68 23.56
CA LEU A 982 13.26 5.08 22.49
C LEU A 982 12.43 4.72 21.26
N LYS A 983 11.18 4.25 21.43
CA LYS A 983 10.30 3.91 20.31
C LYS A 983 10.05 5.11 19.41
N TYR A 984 9.79 6.27 20.02
CA TYR A 984 9.41 7.48 19.30
C TYR A 984 10.57 8.45 19.09
N GLY A 985 11.65 8.31 19.85
CA GLY A 985 12.72 9.30 19.92
C GLY A 985 12.19 10.63 20.46
N LEU A 986 11.36 10.60 21.50
CA LEU A 986 10.67 11.77 22.06
C LEU A 986 10.63 11.66 23.57
N GLU A 987 10.73 12.79 24.27
CA GLU A 987 10.59 12.82 25.72
C GLU A 987 9.19 12.36 26.15
N TYR A 988 9.12 11.54 27.20
CA TYR A 988 7.86 10.96 27.66
C TYR A 988 6.87 12.03 28.14
N GLY A 989 5.59 11.86 27.79
CA GLY A 989 4.52 12.76 28.20
C GLY A 989 3.80 13.38 27.00
N THR A 990 3.69 14.70 26.97
CA THR A 990 2.90 15.45 25.99
C THR A 990 3.28 15.14 24.54
N ALA A 991 4.58 15.14 24.21
CA ALA A 991 5.05 14.91 22.84
C ALA A 991 4.65 13.53 22.29
N ILE A 992 4.80 12.47 23.10
CA ILE A 992 4.40 11.10 22.69
C ILE A 992 2.88 10.99 22.54
N ILE A 993 2.11 11.59 23.45
CA ILE A 993 0.63 11.61 23.34
C ILE A 993 0.20 12.29 22.04
N LEU A 994 0.84 13.40 21.66
CA LEU A 994 0.57 14.11 20.39
C LEU A 994 0.97 13.27 19.18
N TYR A 995 2.13 12.61 19.24
CA TYR A 995 2.58 11.70 18.19
C TYR A 995 1.54 10.59 17.92
N ASP A 996 1.05 9.96 18.99
CA ASP A 996 0.04 8.90 18.95
C ASP A 996 -1.39 9.39 18.67
N LEU A 997 -1.67 10.67 18.89
CA LEU A 997 -2.87 11.32 18.37
C LEU A 997 -2.81 11.53 16.87
N GLY A 998 -1.72 11.16 16.20
CA GLY A 998 -1.60 11.17 14.76
C GLY A 998 -0.84 12.36 14.18
N PHE A 999 -0.20 13.20 14.99
CA PHE A 999 0.77 14.12 14.41
C PHE A 999 1.93 13.32 13.79
N SER A 1000 2.35 12.21 14.42
CA SER A 1000 3.24 11.19 13.83
C SER A 1000 4.55 11.72 13.18
N ASP A 1001 5.00 12.88 13.62
CA ASP A 1001 6.29 13.48 13.33
C ASP A 1001 6.89 14.00 14.65
N ARG A 1002 8.20 13.83 14.83
CA ARG A 1002 8.90 14.16 16.07
C ARG A 1002 8.95 15.67 16.30
N VAL A 1003 9.39 16.40 15.28
CA VAL A 1003 9.54 17.85 15.29
C VAL A 1003 8.18 18.51 15.56
N ILE A 1004 7.14 18.10 14.84
CA ILE A 1004 5.79 18.64 15.03
C ILE A 1004 5.28 18.38 16.45
N SER A 1005 5.45 17.16 16.95
CA SER A 1005 4.99 16.80 18.28
C SER A 1005 5.72 17.59 19.38
N GLN A 1006 7.02 17.86 19.20
CA GLN A 1006 7.81 18.69 20.10
C GLN A 1006 7.36 20.15 20.08
N LYS A 1007 7.15 20.75 18.91
CA LYS A 1007 6.69 22.15 18.78
C LYS A 1007 5.36 22.39 19.48
N ILE A 1008 4.40 21.49 19.29
CA ILE A 1008 3.10 21.58 19.98
C ILE A 1008 3.27 21.32 21.49
N SER A 1009 4.13 20.37 21.87
CA SER A 1009 4.44 20.08 23.28
C SER A 1009 5.08 21.28 24.00
N GLU A 1010 6.03 21.97 23.37
CA GLU A 1010 6.67 23.19 23.87
C GLU A 1010 5.65 24.27 24.22
N PHE A 1011 4.61 24.44 23.38
CA PHE A 1011 3.51 25.37 23.67
C PHE A 1011 2.77 25.01 24.95
N PHE A 1012 2.36 23.74 25.12
CA PHE A 1012 1.65 23.32 26.31
C PHE A 1012 2.51 23.43 27.57
N THR A 1013 3.78 23.00 27.50
CA THR A 1013 4.73 23.09 28.61
C THR A 1013 4.99 24.54 29.02
N SER A 1014 5.25 25.43 28.05
CA SER A 1014 5.51 26.85 28.31
C SER A 1014 4.31 27.56 28.96
N ASN A 1015 3.09 27.13 28.61
CA ASN A 1015 1.84 27.66 29.17
C ASN A 1015 1.36 26.91 30.41
N LYS A 1016 2.14 25.94 30.94
CA LYS A 1016 1.79 25.11 32.11
C LYS A 1016 0.45 24.37 31.95
N ILE A 1017 0.11 23.98 30.73
CA ILE A 1017 -1.09 23.19 30.42
C ILE A 1017 -0.73 21.71 30.56
N ASN A 1018 -1.38 21.02 31.49
CA ASN A 1018 -1.08 19.62 31.76
C ASN A 1018 -1.77 18.70 30.74
N ILE A 1019 -0.99 17.87 30.05
CA ILE A 1019 -1.46 16.85 29.10
C ILE A 1019 -1.10 15.48 29.64
N PHE A 1020 -2.11 14.68 30.00
CA PHE A 1020 -1.91 13.39 30.66
C PHE A 1020 -2.64 12.21 29.99
N SER A 1021 -3.51 12.46 29.01
CA SER A 1021 -4.20 11.42 28.24
C SER A 1021 -4.52 11.88 26.83
N LYS A 1022 -4.79 10.95 25.91
CA LYS A 1022 -5.23 11.25 24.53
C LYS A 1022 -6.51 12.08 24.51
N GLU A 1023 -7.49 11.76 25.34
CA GLU A 1023 -8.74 12.53 25.43
C GLU A 1023 -8.52 13.94 25.97
N ASN A 1024 -7.70 14.08 27.01
CA ASN A 1024 -7.34 15.37 27.55
C ASN A 1024 -6.60 16.21 26.50
N ALA A 1025 -5.64 15.61 25.79
CA ALA A 1025 -4.93 16.26 24.70
C ALA A 1025 -5.87 16.73 23.59
N LYS A 1026 -6.83 15.90 23.14
CA LYS A 1026 -7.86 16.34 22.18
C LYS A 1026 -8.62 17.57 22.67
N LYS A 1027 -9.10 17.56 23.92
CA LYS A 1027 -9.81 18.71 24.51
C LYS A 1027 -8.95 19.98 24.57
N GLN A 1028 -7.68 19.86 24.94
CA GLN A 1028 -6.77 21.03 24.99
C GLN A 1028 -6.41 21.55 23.59
N LEU A 1029 -6.21 20.67 22.62
CA LEU A 1029 -6.00 21.05 21.22
C LEU A 1029 -7.20 21.84 20.67
N ILE A 1030 -8.42 21.38 20.92
CA ILE A 1030 -9.65 22.09 20.53
C ILE A 1030 -9.75 23.46 21.22
N LYS A 1031 -9.46 23.51 22.53
CA LYS A 1031 -9.53 24.75 23.31
C LYS A 1031 -8.52 25.81 22.84
N HIS A 1032 -7.36 25.38 22.36
CA HIS A 1032 -6.25 26.24 21.94
C HIS A 1032 -6.02 26.20 20.42
N TYR A 1033 -7.06 25.86 19.65
CA TYR A 1033 -6.98 25.59 18.21
C TYR A 1033 -6.20 26.65 17.43
N ASP A 1034 -6.59 27.93 17.56
CA ASP A 1034 -6.00 29.03 16.78
C ASP A 1034 -4.49 29.17 17.01
N PHE A 1035 -4.01 28.95 18.24
CA PHE A 1035 -2.58 29.03 18.56
C PHE A 1035 -1.81 27.83 18.02
N ILE A 1036 -2.39 26.64 18.09
CA ILE A 1036 -1.75 25.43 17.55
C ILE A 1036 -1.73 25.50 16.01
N GLU A 1037 -2.79 26.02 15.39
CA GLU A 1037 -2.84 26.25 13.95
C GLU A 1037 -1.73 27.20 13.50
N GLN A 1038 -1.51 28.30 14.22
CA GLN A 1038 -0.40 29.23 13.95
C GLN A 1038 0.98 28.57 14.03
N ILE A 1039 1.20 27.68 15.01
CA ILE A 1039 2.45 26.90 15.08
C ILE A 1039 2.63 26.03 13.84
N LEU A 1040 1.53 25.49 13.31
CA LEU A 1040 1.51 24.61 12.15
C LEU A 1040 1.51 25.38 10.81
N ASP A 1041 1.39 26.71 10.78
CA ASP A 1041 1.38 27.53 9.55
C ASP A 1041 2.60 27.31 8.66
N ASP A 1042 3.74 27.09 9.30
CA ASP A 1042 5.03 26.91 8.65
C ASP A 1042 5.34 25.45 8.27
N TYR A 1043 4.46 24.50 8.63
CA TYR A 1043 4.68 23.07 8.46
C TYR A 1043 3.66 22.45 7.49
N PRO A 1044 3.93 21.23 6.96
CA PRO A 1044 3.08 20.62 5.95
C PRO A 1044 1.61 20.57 6.35
N SER A 1045 0.72 20.90 5.39
CA SER A 1045 -0.72 21.05 5.62
C SER A 1045 -1.38 19.82 6.25
N VAL A 1046 -0.81 18.63 6.08
CA VAL A 1046 -1.30 17.38 6.69
C VAL A 1046 -1.44 17.46 8.20
N PHE A 1047 -0.56 18.22 8.88
CA PHE A 1047 -0.62 18.35 10.34
C PHE A 1047 -1.76 19.29 10.77
N LYS A 1048 -2.07 20.31 9.96
CA LYS A 1048 -3.27 21.13 10.15
C LYS A 1048 -4.55 20.36 9.87
N ASP A 1049 -4.59 19.57 8.80
CA ASP A 1049 -5.73 18.68 8.53
C ASP A 1049 -5.96 17.75 9.72
N ARG A 1050 -4.88 17.24 10.34
CA ARG A 1050 -5.01 16.40 11.51
C ARG A 1050 -5.62 17.17 12.68
N LEU A 1051 -5.17 18.39 12.95
CA LEU A 1051 -5.78 19.25 13.97
C LEU A 1051 -7.26 19.51 13.67
N PHE A 1052 -7.62 19.82 12.43
CA PHE A 1052 -9.00 20.04 12.00
C PHE A 1052 -9.88 18.80 12.17
N ASN A 1053 -9.37 17.61 11.84
CA ASN A 1053 -10.11 16.35 12.00
C ASN A 1053 -10.35 15.95 13.47
N LEU A 1054 -9.71 16.62 14.44
CA LEU A 1054 -9.97 16.42 15.85
C LEU A 1054 -11.14 17.28 16.39
N LEU A 1055 -11.62 18.26 15.60
CA LEU A 1055 -12.85 19.02 15.86
C LEU A 1055 -14.09 18.17 15.54
#